data_AF-A0A0P7DWI0-F1
#
_entry.id   AF-A0A0P7DWI0-F1
#
_cell.length_a   1.000
_cell.length_b   1.000
_cell.length_c   1.000
_cell.angle_alpha   90.00
_cell.angle_beta   90.00
_cell.angle_gamma   90.00
#
_symmetry.space_group_name_H-M   'P 1'
#
loop_
_entity.id
_entity.type
_entity.pdbx_description
1 polymer ?
#
loop_
_entity_poly.entity_id
_entity_poly.type
_entity_poly.pdbx_seq_one_letter_code
_entity_poly.pdbx_strand_id
1 'polypeptide(L)'
;MHLSNDQRRILAHPFPSRLRDRTPANSAEHSDCVVVRACAGSGKTVLMVELARTYADETLIYTSLNPAVAGRTASQLPANVQSLSLHQLARQALMEEYGDKLKRQPDITRRLAPQSLSWLGSLSSQSRSLIAQGLNTFFAESDAVPMPEHLPDGVAQRLSANELRQLVESMRLVWECLLDPADHQQSLSFNALLKLWSQHGQSLEADLVMLDEAQDATPALLAMLRRQRCDLLLIGDPHQSLSRQVEGMSSLDSPLLADATVYSLPGAWRFGPALAALGTRLAACSPTAREQAMSGLGPATRLALPAVREALLHSGKRHAVISAGPVAALGEALSLHQRGIAVAWLDGIEGYPLAGLLDHWRLWRAHQMAEQGDSASQREWWRLLPPSLTRLGQTPAQVLGALTRLDDHQARSLHELASWYAQAPLDQWIGELRKHDGDLQAAIVSAHSRGQSVELPTVMLGTVFRAKGLEFDCVVLADDLALPSARQQLPNQVLVTNLSYTAATRARQLLVLNERLSHWWQAQGESERFPLLEALPQAWLSESTHGVQAPHPWWGKARLSELALTPRKRLLLRRHETSLEGTSAAAGTRDQAPASGAPASHAQHLAHAQHLGHARDSDDALQALKRQARTDTTARKMYEMASKLPPGRPSGGLRSLLTPSDAAASTSSPSESPTPGGPTEPFDE
;
A
#
# COMPACT_ATOMS: atom_id res chain seq x y z
N MET A 1 -9.56 5.42 -29.78
CA MET A 1 -8.91 4.53 -28.79
C MET A 1 -9.25 3.10 -29.15
N HIS A 2 -8.29 2.17 -29.12
CA HIS A 2 -8.57 0.74 -29.32
C HIS A 2 -9.06 0.12 -28.01
N LEU A 3 -10.36 0.14 -27.77
CA LEU A 3 -10.99 -0.56 -26.66
C LEU A 3 -11.21 -2.05 -27.00
N SER A 4 -10.99 -2.94 -26.03
CA SER A 4 -11.28 -4.36 -26.15
C SER A 4 -12.79 -4.62 -26.27
N ASN A 5 -13.18 -5.81 -26.76
CA ASN A 5 -14.59 -6.19 -26.83
C ASN A 5 -15.26 -6.19 -25.45
N ASP A 6 -14.55 -6.62 -24.41
CA ASP A 6 -15.07 -6.62 -23.04
C ASP A 6 -15.27 -5.19 -22.51
N GLN A 7 -14.32 -4.28 -22.77
CA GLN A 7 -14.48 -2.86 -22.43
C GLN A 7 -15.69 -2.24 -23.15
N ARG A 8 -15.87 -2.53 -24.44
CA ARG A 8 -17.03 -2.04 -25.21
C ARG A 8 -18.36 -2.58 -24.67
N ARG A 9 -18.40 -3.85 -24.24
CA ARG A 9 -19.59 -4.45 -23.61
C ARG A 9 -19.95 -3.73 -22.32
N ILE A 10 -18.96 -3.38 -21.49
CA ILE A 10 -19.21 -2.64 -20.24
C ILE A 10 -19.67 -1.21 -20.55
N LEU A 11 -19.06 -0.52 -21.52
CA LEU A 11 -19.50 0.82 -21.94
C LEU A 11 -20.92 0.86 -22.50
N ALA A 12 -21.35 -0.24 -23.11
CA ALA A 12 -22.70 -0.39 -23.66
C ALA A 12 -23.74 -0.79 -22.59
N HIS A 13 -23.33 -1.00 -21.33
CA HIS A 13 -24.26 -1.32 -20.25
C HIS A 13 -25.27 -0.18 -20.06
N PRO A 14 -26.59 -0.44 -20.07
CA PRO A 14 -27.62 0.60 -20.03
C PRO A 14 -28.01 0.93 -18.57
N PHE A 15 -27.25 1.79 -17.91
CA PHE A 15 -27.61 2.23 -16.56
C PHE A 15 -29.02 2.88 -16.55
N PRO A 16 -29.89 2.57 -15.58
CA PRO A 16 -31.26 3.10 -15.50
C PRO A 16 -31.36 4.63 -15.44
N SER A 17 -30.37 5.29 -14.86
CA SER A 17 -30.19 6.77 -14.91
C SER A 17 -30.40 7.35 -16.31
N ARG A 18 -29.93 6.65 -17.35
CA ARG A 18 -30.07 7.05 -18.76
C ARG A 18 -31.47 6.86 -19.35
N LEU A 19 -32.27 5.99 -18.75
CA LEU A 19 -33.62 5.62 -19.20
C LEU A 19 -34.71 6.43 -18.50
N ARG A 20 -34.41 7.01 -17.34
CA ARG A 20 -35.29 7.95 -16.64
C ARG A 20 -35.10 9.31 -17.30
N ASP A 21 -36.18 10.01 -17.63
CA ASP A 21 -36.15 11.40 -18.12
C ASP A 21 -35.61 12.37 -17.03
N ARG A 22 -34.35 12.19 -16.62
CA ARG A 22 -33.62 12.93 -15.57
C ARG A 22 -34.29 12.93 -14.20
N THR A 23 -35.11 11.91 -13.92
CA THR A 23 -35.66 11.70 -12.57
C THR A 23 -34.68 10.81 -11.78
N PRO A 24 -34.11 11.31 -10.67
CA PRO A 24 -33.18 10.52 -9.86
C PRO A 24 -33.88 9.26 -9.32
N ALA A 25 -33.10 8.25 -8.93
CA ALA A 25 -33.69 7.04 -8.37
C ALA A 25 -34.55 7.36 -7.14
N ASN A 26 -35.84 7.03 -7.21
CA ASN A 26 -36.76 7.30 -6.10
C ASN A 26 -36.53 6.35 -4.91
N SER A 27 -35.83 5.23 -5.11
CA SER A 27 -35.37 4.32 -4.05
C SER A 27 -34.13 3.51 -4.48
N ALA A 28 -33.40 2.97 -3.50
CA ALA A 28 -32.22 2.11 -3.73
C ALA A 28 -32.56 0.83 -4.52
N GLU A 29 -33.79 0.31 -4.37
CA GLU A 29 -34.28 -0.89 -5.09
C GLU A 29 -34.38 -0.70 -6.61
N HIS A 30 -34.40 0.55 -7.07
CA HIS A 30 -34.42 0.88 -8.48
C HIS A 30 -33.02 1.22 -9.02
N SER A 31 -31.97 1.18 -8.20
CA SER A 31 -30.61 1.53 -8.62
C SER A 31 -29.86 0.28 -9.08
N ASP A 32 -29.23 0.33 -10.25
CA ASP A 32 -28.45 -0.78 -10.76
C ASP A 32 -27.06 -0.81 -10.12
N CYS A 33 -26.49 -2.01 -10.00
CA CYS A 33 -25.16 -2.22 -9.47
C CYS A 33 -24.37 -3.11 -10.44
N VAL A 34 -23.28 -2.55 -10.95
CA VAL A 34 -22.36 -3.24 -11.86
C VAL A 34 -21.04 -3.49 -11.15
N VAL A 35 -20.58 -4.74 -11.19
CA VAL A 35 -19.27 -5.16 -10.67
C VAL A 35 -18.37 -5.54 -11.83
N VAL A 36 -17.21 -4.91 -11.95
CA VAL A 36 -16.20 -5.23 -12.97
C VAL A 36 -14.98 -5.86 -12.31
N ARG A 37 -14.82 -7.16 -12.53
CA ARG A 37 -13.65 -7.94 -12.09
C ARG A 37 -12.54 -7.85 -13.13
N ALA A 38 -11.56 -7.03 -12.82
CA ALA A 38 -10.51 -6.67 -13.76
C ALA A 38 -9.15 -7.19 -13.31
N CYS A 39 -8.35 -7.74 -14.23
CA CYS A 39 -6.99 -8.13 -13.92
C CYS A 39 -6.06 -6.90 -13.81
N ALA A 40 -4.84 -7.11 -13.32
CA ALA A 40 -3.81 -6.09 -13.27
C ALA A 40 -3.51 -5.52 -14.67
N GLY A 41 -3.47 -4.19 -14.79
CA GLY A 41 -3.13 -3.53 -16.06
C GLY A 41 -4.23 -3.57 -17.13
N SER A 42 -5.47 -3.89 -16.78
CA SER A 42 -6.62 -3.99 -17.70
C SER A 42 -7.18 -2.66 -18.25
N GLY A 43 -6.65 -1.52 -17.80
CA GLY A 43 -7.14 -0.20 -18.22
C GLY A 43 -8.41 0.25 -17.51
N LYS A 44 -8.62 -0.15 -16.25
CA LYS A 44 -9.75 0.28 -15.40
C LYS A 44 -10.03 1.79 -15.47
N THR A 45 -8.99 2.60 -15.26
CA THR A 45 -9.09 4.07 -15.28
C THR A 45 -9.52 4.59 -16.66
N VAL A 46 -9.00 4.02 -17.75
CA VAL A 46 -9.40 4.39 -19.13
C VAL A 46 -10.88 4.08 -19.34
N LEU A 47 -11.33 2.90 -18.91
CA LEU A 47 -12.73 2.50 -19.00
C LEU A 47 -13.63 3.48 -18.26
N MET A 48 -13.29 3.87 -17.03
CA MET A 48 -14.10 4.81 -16.23
C MET A 48 -14.13 6.22 -16.85
N VAL A 49 -13.01 6.70 -17.40
CA VAL A 49 -12.97 7.99 -18.11
C VAL A 49 -13.86 7.96 -19.36
N GLU A 50 -13.83 6.87 -20.13
CA GLU A 50 -14.64 6.76 -21.33
C GLU A 50 -16.13 6.54 -21.01
N LEU A 51 -16.43 5.82 -19.93
CA LEU A 51 -17.78 5.71 -19.39
C LEU A 51 -18.30 7.10 -19.01
N ALA A 52 -17.52 7.87 -18.26
CA ALA A 52 -17.91 9.23 -17.89
C ALA A 52 -18.20 10.15 -19.08
N ARG A 53 -17.47 9.99 -20.19
CA ARG A 53 -17.76 10.71 -21.45
C ARG A 53 -19.02 10.23 -22.14
N THR A 54 -19.31 8.94 -22.06
CA THR A 54 -20.53 8.34 -22.62
C THR A 54 -21.78 8.83 -21.87
N TYR A 55 -21.63 9.13 -20.58
CA TYR A 55 -22.65 9.65 -19.67
C TYR A 55 -22.44 11.14 -19.38
N ALA A 56 -22.03 11.93 -20.38
CA ALA A 56 -21.66 13.35 -20.21
C ALA A 56 -22.80 14.25 -19.69
N ASP A 57 -24.05 13.86 -19.90
CA ASP A 57 -25.26 14.60 -19.49
C ASP A 57 -25.72 14.28 -18.06
N GLU A 58 -25.09 13.30 -17.40
CA GLU A 58 -25.41 12.87 -16.04
C GLU A 58 -24.42 13.43 -15.02
N THR A 59 -24.83 13.44 -13.76
CA THR A 59 -23.99 13.80 -12.61
C THR A 59 -23.27 12.57 -12.06
N LEU A 60 -21.94 12.55 -12.15
CA LEU A 60 -21.15 11.38 -11.78
C LEU A 60 -20.22 11.69 -10.61
N ILE A 61 -20.01 10.70 -9.75
CA ILE A 61 -18.94 10.72 -8.74
C ILE A 61 -17.92 9.63 -9.09
N TYR A 62 -16.67 10.03 -9.26
CA TYR A 62 -15.54 9.11 -9.27
C TYR A 62 -14.91 9.11 -7.88
N THR A 63 -14.73 7.92 -7.30
CA THR A 63 -14.08 7.77 -6.00
C THR A 63 -13.14 6.58 -5.90
N SER A 64 -12.20 6.67 -4.97
CA SER A 64 -11.27 5.59 -4.64
C SER A 64 -10.89 5.65 -3.16
N LEU A 65 -10.58 4.47 -2.60
CA LEU A 65 -9.99 4.32 -1.26
C LEU A 65 -8.60 4.95 -1.17
N ASN A 66 -7.85 5.01 -2.28
CA ASN A 66 -6.53 5.62 -2.33
C ASN A 66 -6.61 7.06 -2.86
N PRO A 67 -6.39 8.10 -2.03
CA PRO A 67 -6.46 9.49 -2.47
C PRO A 67 -5.49 9.82 -3.61
N ALA A 68 -4.35 9.12 -3.69
CA ALA A 68 -3.38 9.31 -4.76
C ALA A 68 -3.86 8.76 -6.11
N VAL A 69 -4.78 7.79 -6.12
CA VAL A 69 -5.44 7.30 -7.34
C VAL A 69 -6.49 8.32 -7.77
N ALA A 70 -7.37 8.76 -6.86
CA ALA A 70 -8.38 9.78 -7.16
C ALA A 70 -7.78 11.08 -7.72
N GLY A 71 -6.76 11.63 -7.06
CA GLY A 71 -6.09 12.84 -7.55
C GLY A 71 -5.37 12.68 -8.89
N ARG A 72 -4.96 11.46 -9.28
CA ARG A 72 -4.35 11.18 -10.59
C ARG A 72 -5.40 11.10 -11.70
N THR A 73 -6.57 10.58 -11.40
CA THR A 73 -7.66 10.41 -12.36
C THR A 73 -8.42 11.72 -12.59
N ALA A 74 -8.49 12.60 -11.59
CA ALA A 74 -9.20 13.87 -11.63
C ALA A 74 -8.93 14.72 -12.89
N SER A 75 -7.67 14.80 -13.34
CA SER A 75 -7.29 15.60 -14.52
C SER A 75 -7.75 15.01 -15.86
N GLN A 76 -8.22 13.77 -15.89
CA GLN A 76 -8.65 13.06 -17.11
C GLN A 76 -10.18 12.99 -17.23
N LEU A 77 -10.88 13.24 -16.13
CA LEU A 77 -12.33 13.13 -16.07
C LEU A 77 -12.99 14.35 -16.71
N PRO A 78 -14.13 14.16 -17.39
CA PRO A 78 -14.91 15.27 -17.93
C PRO A 78 -15.55 16.11 -16.81
N ALA A 79 -16.00 17.31 -17.16
CA ALA A 79 -16.49 18.32 -16.20
C ALA A 79 -17.74 17.90 -15.41
N ASN A 80 -18.51 16.93 -15.91
CA ASN A 80 -19.69 16.37 -15.26
C ASN A 80 -19.35 15.35 -14.14
N VAL A 81 -18.06 15.07 -13.90
CA VAL A 81 -17.61 14.13 -12.87
C VAL A 81 -16.95 14.86 -11.71
N GLN A 82 -17.45 14.62 -10.50
CA GLN A 82 -16.77 15.00 -9.29
C GLN A 82 -15.76 13.92 -8.88
N SER A 83 -14.46 14.24 -8.87
CA SER A 83 -13.41 13.31 -8.46
C SER A 83 -12.99 13.57 -7.02
N LEU A 84 -13.34 12.67 -6.10
CA LEU A 84 -13.06 12.80 -4.67
C LEU A 84 -12.56 11.48 -4.09
N SER A 85 -11.71 11.56 -3.07
CA SER A 85 -11.45 10.39 -2.23
C SER A 85 -12.66 10.08 -1.34
N LEU A 86 -12.82 8.82 -0.92
CA LEU A 86 -13.86 8.44 0.04
C LEU A 86 -13.80 9.25 1.34
N HIS A 87 -12.60 9.64 1.77
CA HIS A 87 -12.42 10.52 2.93
C HIS A 87 -13.04 11.90 2.70
N GLN A 88 -12.90 12.47 1.50
CA GLN A 88 -13.51 13.76 1.18
C GLN A 88 -15.04 13.64 1.10
N LEU A 89 -15.55 12.58 0.47
CA LEU A 89 -16.99 12.32 0.40
C LEU A 89 -17.60 12.14 1.79
N ALA A 90 -17.00 11.30 2.64
CA ALA A 90 -17.48 11.07 3.99
C ALA A 90 -17.46 12.37 4.83
N ARG A 91 -16.42 13.20 4.67
CA ARG A 91 -16.37 14.52 5.33
C ARG A 91 -17.46 15.46 4.85
N GLN A 92 -17.78 15.47 3.55
CA GLN A 92 -18.85 16.29 2.99
C GLN A 92 -20.21 15.83 3.52
N ALA A 93 -20.49 14.53 3.45
CA ALA A 93 -21.76 13.94 3.89
C ALA A 93 -22.04 14.07 5.39
N LEU A 94 -21.00 14.28 6.21
CA LEU A 94 -21.09 14.47 7.66
C LEU A 94 -20.84 15.92 8.10
N MET A 95 -20.61 16.86 7.17
CA MET A 95 -20.18 18.22 7.53
C MET A 95 -21.27 19.01 8.28
N GLU A 96 -22.54 18.80 7.94
CA GLU A 96 -23.65 19.53 8.56
C GLU A 96 -23.82 19.14 10.04
N GLU A 97 -23.79 17.84 10.35
CA GLU A 97 -24.02 17.33 11.70
C GLU A 97 -22.72 17.28 12.54
N TYR A 98 -21.60 16.89 11.94
CA TYR A 98 -20.33 16.63 12.64
C TYR A 98 -19.23 17.65 12.31
N GLY A 99 -19.53 18.74 11.60
CA GLY A 99 -18.52 19.67 11.06
C GLY A 99 -17.53 20.20 12.10
N ASP A 100 -18.03 20.53 13.29
CA ASP A 100 -17.22 21.02 14.41
C ASP A 100 -16.24 19.96 14.95
N LYS A 101 -16.73 18.72 15.10
CA LYS A 101 -15.91 17.56 15.45
C LYS A 101 -14.86 17.29 14.37
N LEU A 102 -15.23 17.32 13.09
CA LEU A 102 -14.34 17.03 11.96
C LEU A 102 -13.26 18.10 11.75
N LYS A 103 -13.55 19.38 12.02
CA LYS A 103 -12.57 20.48 11.94
C LYS A 103 -11.48 20.37 13.01
N ARG A 104 -11.84 19.89 14.20
CA ARG A 104 -10.92 19.69 15.33
C ARG A 104 -10.08 18.40 15.22
N GLN A 105 -10.31 17.60 14.17
CA GLN A 105 -9.67 16.31 13.92
C GLN A 105 -8.76 16.39 12.67
N PRO A 106 -7.50 16.85 12.82
CA PRO A 106 -6.61 17.07 11.69
C PRO A 106 -6.09 15.77 11.06
N ASP A 107 -6.01 14.66 11.82
CA ASP A 107 -5.52 13.37 11.34
C ASP A 107 -6.47 12.22 11.69
N ILE A 108 -7.41 11.94 10.78
CA ILE A 108 -8.31 10.79 10.88
C ILE A 108 -7.77 9.54 10.17
N THR A 109 -6.53 9.56 9.69
CA THR A 109 -5.97 8.41 8.95
C THR A 109 -5.49 7.26 9.86
N ARG A 110 -5.53 7.47 11.18
CA ARG A 110 -5.08 6.48 12.17
C ARG A 110 -6.21 5.53 12.52
N ARG A 111 -5.90 4.24 12.72
CA ARG A 111 -6.81 3.31 13.40
C ARG A 111 -6.98 3.74 14.86
N LEU A 112 -8.07 3.32 15.48
CA LEU A 112 -8.24 3.51 16.92
C LEU A 112 -7.16 2.73 17.65
N ALA A 113 -6.28 3.42 18.38
CA ALA A 113 -5.17 2.82 19.11
C ALA A 113 -5.55 2.57 20.58
N PRO A 114 -5.00 1.52 21.23
CA PRO A 114 -5.28 1.23 22.64
C PRO A 114 -4.93 2.39 23.58
N GLN A 115 -3.93 3.20 23.21
CA GLN A 115 -3.45 4.37 23.96
C GLN A 115 -4.53 5.45 24.07
N SER A 116 -5.36 5.59 23.03
CA SER A 116 -6.45 6.57 22.95
C SER A 116 -7.61 6.25 23.91
N LEU A 117 -7.62 5.03 24.46
CA LEU A 117 -8.66 4.52 25.36
C LEU A 117 -8.25 4.59 26.84
N SER A 118 -7.27 5.44 27.16
CA SER A 118 -6.78 5.62 28.55
C SER A 118 -7.84 6.19 29.49
N TRP A 119 -8.79 6.97 28.96
CA TRP A 119 -9.89 7.58 29.71
C TRP A 119 -10.93 6.58 30.24
N LEU A 120 -10.96 5.34 29.73
CA LEU A 120 -11.80 4.26 30.27
C LEU A 120 -11.41 3.79 31.69
N GLY A 121 -10.55 4.53 32.39
CA GLY A 121 -10.19 4.27 33.78
C GLY A 121 -9.25 3.08 33.95
N SER A 122 -9.48 2.29 35.01
CA SER A 122 -8.60 1.23 35.53
C SER A 122 -8.53 -0.05 34.69
N LEU A 123 -8.86 0.01 33.39
CA LEU A 123 -8.70 -1.14 32.49
C LEU A 123 -7.23 -1.54 32.32
N SER A 124 -7.00 -2.84 32.15
CA SER A 124 -5.66 -3.35 31.82
C SER A 124 -5.23 -2.92 30.41
N SER A 125 -3.93 -2.93 30.13
CA SER A 125 -3.42 -2.68 28.75
C SER A 125 -3.95 -3.72 27.75
N GLN A 126 -4.18 -4.96 28.21
CA GLN A 126 -4.72 -6.03 27.38
C GLN A 126 -6.19 -5.76 27.04
N SER A 127 -7.01 -5.38 28.02
CA SER A 127 -8.42 -5.03 27.81
C SER A 127 -8.56 -3.87 26.82
N ARG A 128 -7.75 -2.80 26.96
CA ARG A 128 -7.74 -1.69 25.98
C ARG A 128 -7.33 -2.15 24.58
N SER A 129 -6.39 -3.09 24.48
CA SER A 129 -5.99 -3.67 23.19
C SER A 129 -7.13 -4.44 22.54
N LEU A 130 -7.84 -5.26 23.31
CA LEU A 130 -9.00 -6.02 22.83
C LEU A 130 -10.16 -5.10 22.41
N ILE A 131 -10.47 -4.06 23.19
CA ILE A 131 -11.49 -3.06 22.84
C ILE A 131 -11.13 -2.34 21.54
N ALA A 132 -9.88 -1.86 21.40
CA ALA A 132 -9.44 -1.20 20.19
C ALA A 132 -9.49 -2.12 18.97
N GLN A 133 -9.09 -3.39 19.12
CA GLN A 133 -9.19 -4.39 18.05
C GLN A 133 -10.65 -4.64 17.67
N GLY A 134 -11.53 -4.88 18.66
CA GLY A 134 -12.96 -5.09 18.46
C GLY A 134 -13.63 -3.93 17.75
N LEU A 135 -13.35 -2.69 18.16
CA LEU A 135 -13.89 -1.51 17.49
C LEU A 135 -13.39 -1.36 16.06
N ASN A 136 -12.10 -1.63 15.79
CA ASN A 136 -11.58 -1.57 14.43
C ASN A 136 -12.19 -2.65 13.51
N THR A 137 -12.58 -3.81 14.05
CA THR A 137 -13.38 -4.82 13.33
C THR A 137 -14.79 -4.31 13.10
N PHE A 138 -15.48 -3.84 14.15
CA PHE A 138 -16.83 -3.26 14.08
C PHE A 138 -16.95 -2.13 13.05
N PHE A 139 -15.95 -1.25 12.95
CA PHE A 139 -15.93 -0.15 11.98
C PHE A 139 -15.84 -0.64 10.52
N ALA A 140 -15.34 -1.85 10.29
CA ALA A 140 -15.30 -2.46 8.96
C ALA A 140 -16.59 -3.23 8.63
N GLU A 141 -17.24 -3.82 9.64
CA GLU A 141 -18.46 -4.62 9.47
C GLU A 141 -19.73 -3.77 9.29
N SER A 142 -20.80 -4.36 8.75
CA SER A 142 -22.08 -3.66 8.52
C SER A 142 -22.99 -3.55 9.76
N ASP A 143 -22.61 -4.14 10.90
CA ASP A 143 -23.44 -4.19 12.11
C ASP A 143 -23.81 -2.81 12.67
N ALA A 144 -24.98 -2.67 13.31
CA ALA A 144 -25.40 -1.39 13.87
C ALA A 144 -24.61 -0.99 15.13
N VAL A 145 -24.27 -1.97 15.97
CA VAL A 145 -23.64 -1.77 17.29
C VAL A 145 -22.48 -2.72 17.51
N PRO A 146 -21.53 -2.39 18.40
CA PRO A 146 -20.48 -3.32 18.82
C PRO A 146 -21.03 -4.57 19.53
N MET A 147 -20.51 -5.75 19.17
CA MET A 147 -20.94 -7.07 19.66
C MET A 147 -19.73 -7.97 19.99
N PRO A 148 -19.92 -9.07 20.76
CA PRO A 148 -18.85 -10.02 21.10
C PRO A 148 -18.07 -10.56 19.89
N GLU A 149 -18.75 -10.74 18.75
CA GLU A 149 -18.22 -11.32 17.52
C GLU A 149 -17.15 -10.42 16.86
N HIS A 150 -17.09 -9.14 17.23
CA HIS A 150 -16.07 -8.23 16.72
C HIS A 150 -14.71 -8.42 17.40
N LEU A 151 -14.66 -9.06 18.56
CA LEU A 151 -13.41 -9.38 19.24
C LEU A 151 -12.61 -10.42 18.45
N PRO A 152 -11.27 -10.47 18.62
CA PRO A 152 -10.45 -11.47 17.94
C PRO A 152 -10.90 -12.92 18.23
N ASP A 153 -10.70 -13.79 17.25
CA ASP A 153 -11.18 -15.17 17.29
C ASP A 153 -10.77 -15.92 18.58
N GLY A 154 -11.76 -16.57 19.18
CA GLY A 154 -11.62 -17.35 20.40
C GLY A 154 -11.37 -16.52 21.68
N VAL A 155 -11.26 -15.19 21.61
CA VAL A 155 -11.14 -14.35 22.82
C VAL A 155 -12.43 -14.41 23.63
N ALA A 156 -13.59 -14.24 22.99
CA ALA A 156 -14.88 -14.26 23.68
C ALA A 156 -15.13 -15.57 24.46
N GLN A 157 -14.64 -16.70 23.95
CA GLN A 157 -14.78 -18.03 24.56
C GLN A 157 -13.84 -18.25 25.75
N ARG A 158 -12.74 -17.48 25.84
CA ARG A 158 -11.72 -17.60 26.90
C ARG A 158 -11.97 -16.68 28.09
N LEU A 159 -12.87 -15.71 27.95
CA LEU A 159 -13.18 -14.72 28.98
C LEU A 159 -14.37 -15.19 29.84
N SER A 160 -14.40 -14.77 31.10
CA SER A 160 -15.60 -14.92 31.91
C SER A 160 -16.76 -14.07 31.35
N ALA A 161 -18.00 -14.46 31.64
CA ALA A 161 -19.18 -13.71 31.20
C ALA A 161 -19.16 -12.24 31.64
N ASN A 162 -18.59 -11.94 32.81
CA ASN A 162 -18.48 -10.57 33.32
C ASN A 162 -17.41 -9.76 32.57
N GLU A 163 -16.24 -10.36 32.31
CA GLU A 163 -15.19 -9.69 31.53
C GLU A 163 -15.64 -9.41 30.10
N LEU A 164 -16.28 -10.38 29.44
CA LEU A 164 -16.82 -10.21 28.10
C LEU A 164 -17.85 -9.08 28.05
N ARG A 165 -18.79 -9.05 29.01
CA ARG A 165 -19.77 -7.98 29.14
C ARG A 165 -19.09 -6.62 29.30
N GLN A 166 -18.13 -6.51 30.21
CA GLN A 166 -17.40 -5.26 30.45
C GLN A 166 -16.67 -4.75 29.20
N LEU A 167 -16.04 -5.65 28.42
CA LEU A 167 -15.37 -5.27 27.18
C LEU A 167 -16.36 -4.75 26.13
N VAL A 168 -17.48 -5.45 25.92
CA VAL A 168 -18.49 -5.07 24.91
C VAL A 168 -19.21 -3.78 25.32
N GLU A 169 -19.56 -3.61 26.60
CA GLU A 169 -20.11 -2.36 27.12
C GLU A 169 -19.13 -1.19 26.95
N SER A 170 -17.84 -1.42 27.19
CA SER A 170 -16.80 -0.42 26.94
C SER A 170 -16.69 -0.07 25.45
N MET A 171 -16.80 -1.06 24.55
CA MET A 171 -16.83 -0.82 23.11
C MET A 171 -18.04 0.03 22.71
N ARG A 172 -19.23 -0.28 23.25
CA ARG A 172 -20.45 0.49 23.01
C ARG A 172 -20.34 1.92 23.52
N LEU A 173 -19.83 2.12 24.73
CA LEU A 173 -19.58 3.45 25.29
C LEU A 173 -18.65 4.27 24.41
N VAL A 174 -17.54 3.68 23.95
CA VAL A 174 -16.63 4.37 23.01
C VAL A 174 -17.36 4.73 21.72
N TRP A 175 -18.21 3.84 21.19
CA TRP A 175 -18.99 4.12 20.00
C TRP A 175 -20.02 5.26 20.21
N GLU A 176 -20.71 5.28 21.34
CA GLU A 176 -21.63 6.36 21.73
C GLU A 176 -20.92 7.72 21.80
N CYS A 177 -19.73 7.77 22.41
CA CYS A 177 -18.90 8.99 22.40
C CYS A 177 -18.44 9.39 20.97
N LEU A 178 -18.21 8.42 20.08
CA LEU A 178 -17.88 8.73 18.68
C LEU A 178 -19.10 9.23 17.89
N LEU A 179 -20.30 8.76 18.23
CA LEU A 179 -21.58 9.23 17.67
C LEU A 179 -21.98 10.62 18.14
N ASP A 180 -21.58 11.05 19.33
CA ASP A 180 -21.91 12.38 19.86
C ASP A 180 -21.17 13.49 19.07
N PRO A 181 -21.87 14.39 18.36
CA PRO A 181 -21.24 15.50 17.65
C PRO A 181 -20.54 16.49 18.58
N ALA A 182 -20.97 16.61 19.84
CA ALA A 182 -20.41 17.52 20.84
C ALA A 182 -19.15 16.96 21.54
N ASP A 183 -18.94 15.64 21.51
CA ASP A 183 -17.71 15.03 22.01
C ASP A 183 -16.56 15.25 21.00
N HIS A 184 -15.61 16.10 21.39
CA HIS A 184 -14.41 16.39 20.61
C HIS A 184 -13.15 15.73 21.16
N GLN A 185 -13.24 15.01 22.28
CA GLN A 185 -12.08 14.39 22.93
C GLN A 185 -11.65 13.11 22.21
N GLN A 186 -12.59 12.41 21.58
CA GLN A 186 -12.31 11.14 20.91
C GLN A 186 -11.82 11.34 19.48
N SER A 187 -10.67 10.74 19.15
CA SER A 187 -10.13 10.79 17.79
C SER A 187 -10.91 9.90 16.83
N LEU A 188 -11.38 10.44 15.70
CA LEU A 188 -12.03 9.64 14.67
C LEU A 188 -10.99 8.94 13.80
N SER A 189 -11.12 7.62 13.65
CA SER A 189 -10.39 6.89 12.61
C SER A 189 -11.11 6.99 11.26
N PHE A 190 -10.43 6.69 10.17
CA PHE A 190 -11.03 6.72 8.83
C PHE A 190 -12.17 5.71 8.72
N ASN A 191 -11.98 4.48 9.23
CA ASN A 191 -13.04 3.49 9.25
C ASN A 191 -14.18 3.90 10.19
N ALA A 192 -13.89 4.56 11.31
CA ALA A 192 -14.95 5.13 12.16
C ALA A 192 -15.74 6.22 11.42
N LEU A 193 -15.07 7.08 10.63
CA LEU A 193 -15.74 8.07 9.79
C LEU A 193 -16.65 7.41 8.75
N LEU A 194 -16.15 6.38 8.05
CA LEU A 194 -16.97 5.62 7.09
C LEU A 194 -18.13 4.90 7.79
N LYS A 195 -17.92 4.37 8.99
CA LYS A 195 -18.96 3.76 9.80
C LYS A 195 -20.02 4.78 10.21
N LEU A 196 -19.63 5.97 10.67
CA LEU A 196 -20.54 7.06 10.96
C LEU A 196 -21.34 7.44 9.71
N TRP A 197 -20.68 7.61 8.57
CA TRP A 197 -21.36 7.91 7.31
C TRP A 197 -22.37 6.81 6.93
N SER A 198 -22.00 5.53 7.09
CA SER A 198 -22.90 4.40 6.80
C SER A 198 -24.18 4.36 7.63
N GLN A 199 -24.21 5.04 8.78
CA GLN A 199 -25.34 5.03 9.71
C GLN A 199 -26.09 6.38 9.75
N HIS A 200 -25.39 7.50 9.59
CA HIS A 200 -25.92 8.85 9.88
C HIS A 200 -25.70 9.89 8.78
N GLY A 201 -24.83 9.65 7.81
CA GLY A 201 -24.51 10.70 6.83
C GLY A 201 -25.52 10.79 5.69
N GLN A 202 -25.45 11.91 4.98
CA GLN A 202 -26.34 12.24 3.87
C GLN A 202 -26.16 11.29 2.67
N SER A 203 -27.22 11.18 1.87
CA SER A 203 -27.18 10.48 0.60
C SER A 203 -26.29 11.20 -0.40
N LEU A 204 -25.65 10.43 -1.28
CA LEU A 204 -24.89 10.97 -2.40
C LEU A 204 -25.85 11.57 -3.44
N GLU A 205 -25.63 12.82 -3.82
CA GLU A 205 -26.32 13.48 -4.93
C GLU A 205 -25.55 13.22 -6.23
N ALA A 206 -25.82 12.07 -6.85
CA ALA A 206 -25.28 11.69 -8.14
C ALA A 206 -26.21 10.69 -8.85
N ASP A 207 -26.17 10.66 -10.17
CA ASP A 207 -26.86 9.64 -10.97
C ASP A 207 -26.07 8.32 -10.94
N LEU A 208 -24.74 8.38 -11.00
CA LEU A 208 -23.83 7.23 -10.98
C LEU A 208 -22.60 7.47 -10.10
N VAL A 209 -22.31 6.51 -9.22
CA VAL A 209 -21.08 6.47 -8.41
C VAL A 209 -20.16 5.37 -8.91
N MET A 210 -18.94 5.74 -9.30
CA MET A 210 -17.92 4.80 -9.74
C MET A 210 -16.81 4.66 -8.69
N LEU A 211 -16.69 3.47 -8.09
CA LEU A 211 -15.66 3.15 -7.10
C LEU A 211 -14.51 2.37 -7.74
N ASP A 212 -13.32 2.96 -7.77
CA ASP A 212 -12.06 2.31 -8.17
C ASP A 212 -11.37 1.67 -6.97
N GLU A 213 -10.59 0.61 -7.22
CA GLU A 213 -9.99 -0.27 -6.21
C GLU A 213 -11.04 -0.87 -5.25
N ALA A 214 -12.23 -1.19 -5.79
CA ALA A 214 -13.36 -1.64 -5.00
C ALA A 214 -13.11 -2.95 -4.21
N GLN A 215 -12.09 -3.75 -4.58
CA GLN A 215 -11.69 -4.97 -3.85
C GLN A 215 -11.18 -4.75 -2.41
N ASP A 216 -10.88 -3.49 -2.05
CA ASP A 216 -10.45 -3.10 -0.70
C ASP A 216 -11.62 -2.47 0.10
N ALA A 217 -12.82 -2.38 -0.48
CA ALA A 217 -14.00 -1.85 0.20
C ALA A 217 -14.39 -2.72 1.41
N THR A 218 -14.69 -2.09 2.54
CA THR A 218 -15.20 -2.79 3.72
C THR A 218 -16.68 -3.17 3.54
N PRO A 219 -17.17 -4.21 4.24
CA PRO A 219 -18.62 -4.51 4.28
C PRO A 219 -19.49 -3.30 4.64
N ALA A 220 -19.07 -2.49 5.62
CA ALA A 220 -19.74 -1.25 5.99
C ALA A 220 -19.88 -0.27 4.81
N LEU A 221 -18.80 -0.09 4.04
CA LEU A 221 -18.78 0.79 2.88
C LEU A 221 -19.68 0.25 1.76
N LEU A 222 -19.61 -1.04 1.46
CA LEU A 222 -20.47 -1.67 0.45
C LEU A 222 -21.94 -1.54 0.83
N ALA A 223 -22.30 -1.85 2.08
CA ALA A 223 -23.66 -1.71 2.57
C ALA A 223 -24.15 -0.26 2.49
N MET A 224 -23.29 0.72 2.79
CA MET A 224 -23.62 2.14 2.63
C MET A 224 -23.86 2.53 1.17
N LEU A 225 -22.98 2.12 0.25
CA LEU A 225 -23.10 2.42 -1.17
C LEU A 225 -24.37 1.79 -1.76
N ARG A 226 -24.68 0.54 -1.42
CA ARG A 226 -25.89 -0.16 -1.89
C ARG A 226 -27.20 0.48 -1.42
N ARG A 227 -27.18 1.29 -0.35
CA ARG A 227 -28.34 2.05 0.14
C ARG A 227 -28.53 3.40 -0.54
N GLN A 228 -27.55 3.85 -1.34
CA GLN A 228 -27.63 5.13 -2.04
C GLN A 228 -28.68 5.07 -3.15
N ARG A 229 -29.22 6.25 -3.50
CA ARG A 229 -30.22 6.43 -4.56
C ARG A 229 -29.56 6.76 -5.89
N CYS A 230 -28.54 5.99 -6.25
CA CYS A 230 -27.73 6.20 -7.44
C CYS A 230 -27.26 4.86 -8.00
N ASP A 231 -27.04 4.78 -9.31
CA ASP A 231 -26.43 3.62 -9.92
C ASP A 231 -24.98 3.47 -9.44
N LEU A 232 -24.48 2.23 -9.40
CA LEU A 232 -23.15 1.92 -8.88
C LEU A 232 -22.32 1.17 -9.91
N LEU A 233 -21.08 1.62 -10.11
CA LEU A 233 -20.04 0.88 -10.82
C LEU A 233 -18.87 0.60 -9.88
N LEU A 234 -18.71 -0.66 -9.48
CA LEU A 234 -17.61 -1.13 -8.63
C LEU A 234 -16.58 -1.83 -9.49
N ILE A 235 -15.36 -1.28 -9.59
CA ILE A 235 -14.30 -1.85 -10.41
C ILE A 235 -13.05 -2.12 -9.59
N GLY A 236 -12.43 -3.27 -9.80
CA GLY A 236 -11.24 -3.65 -9.04
C GLY A 236 -10.64 -4.97 -9.49
N ASP A 237 -9.57 -5.35 -8.81
CA ASP A 237 -8.87 -6.62 -9.06
C ASP A 237 -8.93 -7.50 -7.79
N PRO A 238 -9.72 -8.58 -7.78
CA PRO A 238 -9.86 -9.45 -6.60
C PRO A 238 -8.52 -9.97 -6.06
N HIS A 239 -7.55 -10.23 -6.93
CA HIS A 239 -6.22 -10.76 -6.56
C HIS A 239 -5.25 -9.67 -6.07
N GLN A 240 -5.67 -8.39 -6.08
CA GLN A 240 -4.95 -7.29 -5.45
C GLN A 240 -5.58 -6.82 -4.13
N SER A 241 -6.54 -7.57 -3.57
CA SER A 241 -7.02 -7.27 -2.22
C SER A 241 -5.94 -7.65 -1.21
N LEU A 242 -5.40 -6.64 -0.52
CA LEU A 242 -4.33 -6.83 0.48
C LEU A 242 -4.88 -6.76 1.91
N SER A 243 -6.20 -6.62 2.07
CA SER A 243 -6.84 -6.66 3.37
C SER A 243 -7.06 -8.10 3.84
N ARG A 244 -6.78 -8.40 5.11
CA ARG A 244 -7.23 -9.64 5.75
C ARG A 244 -8.71 -9.54 6.05
N GLN A 245 -9.55 -10.03 5.15
CA GLN A 245 -10.97 -10.26 5.45
C GLN A 245 -11.13 -11.61 6.15
N VAL A 246 -12.07 -11.72 7.09
CA VAL A 246 -12.29 -12.92 7.91
C VAL A 246 -12.53 -14.16 7.02
N GLU A 247 -13.18 -13.96 5.88
CA GLU A 247 -13.52 -15.04 4.94
C GLU A 247 -12.48 -15.20 3.81
N GLY A 248 -11.44 -14.37 3.78
CA GLY A 248 -10.45 -14.37 2.69
C GLY A 248 -11.03 -14.01 1.31
N MET A 249 -12.27 -13.53 1.23
CA MET A 249 -12.89 -13.12 -0.02
C MET A 249 -12.53 -11.66 -0.36
N SER A 250 -12.52 -11.34 -1.65
CA SER A 250 -12.51 -9.96 -2.11
C SER A 250 -13.88 -9.34 -1.86
N SER A 251 -13.95 -8.04 -1.57
CA SER A 251 -15.23 -7.34 -1.45
C SER A 251 -16.03 -7.32 -2.76
N LEU A 252 -15.38 -7.49 -3.92
CA LEU A 252 -16.04 -7.71 -5.22
C LEU A 252 -16.82 -9.04 -5.31
N ASP A 253 -16.59 -9.92 -4.35
CA ASP A 253 -17.23 -11.23 -4.21
C ASP A 253 -18.14 -11.29 -2.97
N SER A 254 -18.40 -10.13 -2.35
CA SER A 254 -19.26 -10.03 -1.18
C SER A 254 -20.68 -10.49 -1.49
N PRO A 255 -21.35 -11.19 -0.56
CA PRO A 255 -22.78 -11.51 -0.66
C PRO A 255 -23.67 -10.26 -0.83
N LEU A 256 -23.21 -9.08 -0.39
CA LEU A 256 -23.92 -7.80 -0.58
C LEU A 256 -24.04 -7.37 -2.05
N LEU A 257 -23.30 -8.02 -2.95
CA LEU A 257 -23.27 -7.77 -4.38
C LEU A 257 -23.83 -8.96 -5.19
N ALA A 258 -24.57 -9.87 -4.54
CA ALA A 258 -25.07 -11.08 -5.19
C ALA A 258 -26.05 -10.81 -6.34
N ASP A 259 -26.75 -9.68 -6.29
CA ASP A 259 -27.71 -9.24 -7.32
C ASP A 259 -27.09 -8.32 -8.39
N ALA A 260 -25.78 -8.02 -8.29
CA ALA A 260 -25.10 -7.12 -9.20
C ALA A 260 -24.84 -7.76 -10.58
N THR A 261 -24.90 -6.96 -11.64
CA THR A 261 -24.43 -7.36 -12.97
C THR A 261 -22.91 -7.45 -12.96
N VAL A 262 -22.35 -8.62 -13.27
CA VAL A 262 -20.90 -8.85 -13.22
C VAL A 262 -20.27 -8.91 -14.61
N TYR A 263 -19.25 -8.09 -14.84
CA TYR A 263 -18.37 -8.15 -16.01
C TYR A 263 -16.95 -8.56 -15.65
N SER A 264 -16.23 -9.09 -16.64
CA SER A 264 -14.85 -9.54 -16.53
C SER A 264 -13.95 -8.76 -17.49
N LEU A 265 -12.78 -8.34 -17.03
CA LEU A 265 -11.73 -7.72 -17.84
C LEU A 265 -10.42 -8.52 -17.69
N PRO A 266 -10.26 -9.63 -18.45
CA PRO A 266 -9.10 -10.52 -18.34
C PRO A 266 -7.86 -10.00 -19.09
N GLY A 267 -8.02 -9.05 -20.02
CA GLY A 267 -6.93 -8.53 -20.85
C GLY A 267 -6.10 -7.46 -20.14
N ALA A 268 -4.80 -7.69 -19.98
CA ALA A 268 -3.82 -6.77 -19.40
C ALA A 268 -3.02 -6.03 -20.49
N TRP A 269 -3.10 -4.71 -20.53
CA TRP A 269 -2.36 -3.85 -21.47
C TRP A 269 -0.97 -3.46 -20.97
N ARG A 270 -0.69 -3.66 -19.69
CA ARG A 270 0.60 -3.32 -19.07
C ARG A 270 1.74 -4.25 -19.52
N PHE A 271 1.45 -5.54 -19.65
CA PHE A 271 2.43 -6.60 -19.82
C PHE A 271 1.95 -7.68 -20.78
N GLY A 272 2.90 -8.48 -21.25
CA GLY A 272 2.69 -9.48 -22.29
C GLY A 272 2.29 -10.86 -21.76
N PRO A 273 2.13 -11.84 -22.67
CA PRO A 273 1.58 -13.16 -22.35
C PRO A 273 2.31 -13.94 -21.26
N ALA A 274 3.65 -13.82 -21.17
CA ALA A 274 4.42 -14.57 -20.17
C ALA A 274 4.05 -14.17 -18.73
N LEU A 275 3.98 -12.86 -18.45
CA LEU A 275 3.57 -12.38 -17.13
C LEU A 275 2.08 -12.60 -16.89
N ALA A 276 1.23 -12.59 -17.92
CA ALA A 276 -0.17 -12.94 -17.78
C ALA A 276 -0.37 -14.42 -17.41
N ALA A 277 0.42 -15.33 -18.00
CA ALA A 277 0.42 -16.74 -17.64
C ALA A 277 0.88 -16.94 -16.18
N LEU A 278 2.00 -16.32 -15.79
CA LEU A 278 2.47 -16.34 -14.40
C LEU A 278 1.42 -15.79 -13.43
N GLY A 279 0.83 -14.63 -13.75
CA GLY A 279 -0.23 -14.01 -12.95
C GLY A 279 -1.44 -14.92 -12.79
N THR A 280 -1.85 -15.61 -13.85
CA THR A 280 -2.95 -16.61 -13.81
C THR A 280 -2.62 -17.76 -12.88
N ARG A 281 -1.40 -18.33 -12.97
CA ARG A 281 -0.98 -19.43 -12.09
C ARG A 281 -0.86 -19.00 -10.64
N LEU A 282 -0.34 -17.80 -10.38
CA LEU A 282 -0.27 -17.23 -9.03
C LEU A 282 -1.68 -17.04 -8.47
N ALA A 283 -2.58 -16.42 -9.24
CA ALA A 283 -3.97 -16.22 -8.84
C ALA A 283 -4.68 -17.54 -8.51
N ALA A 284 -4.42 -18.59 -9.30
CA ALA A 284 -4.96 -19.93 -9.10
C ALA A 284 -4.47 -20.63 -7.82
N CYS A 285 -3.38 -20.17 -7.20
CA CYS A 285 -2.96 -20.65 -5.89
C CYS A 285 -3.83 -20.13 -4.74
N SER A 286 -4.68 -19.13 -4.98
CA SER A 286 -5.59 -18.63 -3.96
C SER A 286 -6.68 -19.67 -3.70
N PRO A 287 -6.99 -20.00 -2.43
CA PRO A 287 -8.07 -20.93 -2.12
C PRO A 287 -9.47 -20.37 -2.49
N THR A 288 -9.56 -19.06 -2.71
CA THR A 288 -10.77 -18.37 -3.19
C THR A 288 -10.71 -18.04 -4.68
N ALA A 289 -9.75 -18.60 -5.43
CA ALA A 289 -9.59 -18.34 -6.85
C ALA A 289 -10.85 -18.71 -7.63
N ARG A 290 -11.18 -17.86 -8.61
CA ARG A 290 -12.14 -18.18 -9.66
C ARG A 290 -11.40 -18.37 -10.97
N GLU A 291 -11.93 -19.23 -11.84
CA GLU A 291 -11.36 -19.48 -13.15
C GLU A 291 -11.43 -18.20 -14.00
N GLN A 292 -10.37 -17.40 -13.98
CA GLN A 292 -10.22 -16.24 -14.84
C GLN A 292 -8.78 -16.18 -15.35
N ALA A 293 -8.57 -16.75 -16.53
CA ALA A 293 -7.28 -16.67 -17.21
C ALA A 293 -7.01 -15.23 -17.67
N MET A 294 -5.82 -14.73 -17.39
CA MET A 294 -5.37 -13.42 -17.84
C MET A 294 -4.80 -13.51 -19.25
N SER A 295 -5.06 -12.48 -20.07
CA SER A 295 -4.48 -12.33 -21.40
C SER A 295 -3.52 -11.14 -21.43
N GLY A 296 -2.26 -11.36 -21.78
CA GLY A 296 -1.29 -10.27 -21.94
C GLY A 296 -1.44 -9.61 -23.31
N LEU A 297 -2.05 -8.42 -23.33
CA LEU A 297 -2.26 -7.58 -24.52
C LEU A 297 -1.18 -6.50 -24.67
N GLY A 298 -0.35 -6.33 -23.63
CA GLY A 298 0.73 -5.34 -23.61
C GLY A 298 2.03 -5.81 -24.26
N PRO A 299 3.09 -4.99 -24.16
CA PRO A 299 4.42 -5.34 -24.65
C PRO A 299 4.95 -6.63 -24.01
N ALA A 300 5.78 -7.38 -24.74
CA ALA A 300 6.37 -8.61 -24.24
C ALA A 300 7.16 -8.39 -22.95
N THR A 301 6.73 -9.04 -21.87
CA THR A 301 7.41 -9.05 -20.57
C THR A 301 8.21 -10.33 -20.44
N ARG A 302 9.48 -10.23 -20.04
CA ARG A 302 10.35 -11.38 -19.81
C ARG A 302 10.33 -11.78 -18.33
N LEU A 303 10.35 -13.08 -18.09
CA LEU A 303 10.54 -13.66 -16.77
C LEU A 303 12.00 -14.11 -16.64
N ALA A 304 12.62 -13.92 -15.49
CA ALA A 304 14.04 -14.18 -15.29
C ALA A 304 14.33 -14.93 -13.98
N LEU A 305 15.41 -15.70 -14.00
CA LEU A 305 15.97 -16.37 -12.83
C LEU A 305 16.58 -15.37 -11.84
N PRO A 306 16.66 -15.71 -10.54
CA PRO A 306 17.28 -14.88 -9.51
C PRO A 306 18.70 -14.42 -9.87
N ALA A 307 19.49 -15.26 -10.55
CA ALA A 307 20.85 -14.96 -10.99
C ALA A 307 20.97 -13.68 -11.86
N VAL A 308 19.91 -13.32 -12.59
CA VAL A 308 19.84 -12.10 -13.42
C VAL A 308 19.95 -10.83 -12.57
N ARG A 309 19.59 -10.90 -11.29
CA ARG A 309 19.66 -9.78 -10.34
C ARG A 309 21.05 -9.18 -10.26
N GLU A 310 22.10 -9.99 -10.21
CA GLU A 310 23.47 -9.49 -10.13
C GLU A 310 23.84 -8.73 -11.41
N ALA A 311 23.44 -9.21 -12.58
CA ALA A 311 23.67 -8.50 -13.83
C ALA A 311 22.95 -7.13 -13.87
N LEU A 312 21.78 -7.00 -13.23
CA LEU A 312 21.09 -5.70 -13.10
C LEU A 312 21.87 -4.72 -12.20
N LEU A 313 22.41 -5.20 -11.09
CA LEU A 313 23.23 -4.39 -10.18
C LEU A 313 24.51 -3.90 -10.87
N HIS A 314 25.23 -4.80 -11.56
CA HIS A 314 26.47 -4.47 -12.28
C HIS A 314 26.25 -3.54 -13.49
N SER A 315 25.14 -3.71 -14.21
CA SER A 315 24.84 -2.89 -15.40
C SER A 315 24.32 -1.49 -15.06
N GLY A 316 24.03 -1.18 -13.79
CA GLY A 316 23.42 0.09 -13.40
C GLY A 316 21.99 0.27 -13.92
N LYS A 317 21.33 -0.81 -14.37
CA LYS A 317 19.95 -0.75 -14.86
C LYS A 317 18.99 -0.52 -13.71
N ARG A 318 18.18 0.53 -13.82
CA ARG A 318 17.18 0.86 -12.80
C ARG A 318 16.15 -0.26 -12.65
N HIS A 319 15.91 -0.66 -11.41
CA HIS A 319 14.93 -1.69 -11.08
C HIS A 319 14.33 -1.46 -9.69
N ALA A 320 13.10 -1.93 -9.52
CA ALA A 320 12.42 -1.92 -8.23
C ALA A 320 12.54 -3.28 -7.56
N VAL A 321 12.96 -3.31 -6.29
CA VAL A 321 12.90 -4.51 -5.46
C VAL A 321 11.67 -4.41 -4.57
N ILE A 322 10.75 -5.36 -4.70
CA ILE A 322 9.46 -5.35 -4.00
C ILE A 322 9.43 -6.50 -2.99
N SER A 323 9.26 -6.17 -1.71
CA SER A 323 9.09 -7.13 -0.63
C SER A 323 7.66 -7.23 -0.13
N ALA A 324 7.30 -8.36 0.48
CA ALA A 324 6.01 -8.54 1.12
C ALA A 324 5.84 -7.58 2.31
N GLY A 325 6.88 -7.44 3.13
CA GLY A 325 6.87 -6.62 4.34
C GLY A 325 8.02 -5.62 4.45
N PRO A 326 7.90 -4.60 5.32
CA PRO A 326 8.91 -3.56 5.48
C PRO A 326 10.20 -4.04 6.15
N VAL A 327 10.15 -5.12 6.95
CA VAL A 327 11.36 -5.69 7.58
C VAL A 327 12.26 -6.34 6.53
N ALA A 328 11.69 -7.06 5.56
CA ALA A 328 12.45 -7.62 4.44
C ALA A 328 13.07 -6.52 3.57
N ALA A 329 12.34 -5.42 3.29
CA ALA A 329 12.91 -4.26 2.60
C ALA A 329 14.09 -3.63 3.36
N LEU A 330 14.04 -3.59 4.70
CA LEU A 330 15.18 -3.15 5.51
C LEU A 330 16.37 -4.11 5.39
N GLY A 331 16.14 -5.42 5.47
CA GLY A 331 17.21 -6.41 5.31
C GLY A 331 17.89 -6.31 3.95
N GLU A 332 17.10 -6.08 2.91
CA GLU A 332 17.57 -5.82 1.55
C GLU A 332 18.41 -4.54 1.46
N ALA A 333 17.92 -3.43 2.05
CA ALA A 333 18.69 -2.18 2.10
C ALA A 333 20.03 -2.33 2.81
N LEU A 334 20.07 -3.06 3.92
CA LEU A 334 21.31 -3.28 4.69
C LEU A 334 22.31 -4.14 3.93
N SER A 335 21.84 -5.18 3.23
CA SER A 335 22.69 -6.02 2.37
C SER A 335 23.31 -5.20 1.23
N LEU A 336 22.51 -4.37 0.56
CA LEU A 336 23.00 -3.47 -0.49
C LEU A 336 23.94 -2.39 0.06
N HIS A 337 23.63 -1.84 1.23
CA HIS A 337 24.48 -0.85 1.90
C HIS A 337 25.84 -1.42 2.27
N GLN A 338 25.90 -2.66 2.78
CA GLN A 338 27.15 -3.37 3.06
C GLN A 338 28.01 -3.56 1.79
N ARG A 339 27.38 -3.64 0.62
CA ARG A 339 28.03 -3.70 -0.70
C ARG A 339 28.36 -2.33 -1.30
N GLY A 340 28.09 -1.23 -0.58
CA GLY A 340 28.31 0.14 -1.06
C GLY A 340 27.29 0.60 -2.12
N ILE A 341 26.15 -0.09 -2.25
CA ILE A 341 25.12 0.22 -3.25
C ILE A 341 24.08 1.13 -2.61
N ALA A 342 23.94 2.35 -3.17
CA ALA A 342 22.89 3.28 -2.76
C ALA A 342 21.51 2.83 -3.23
N VAL A 343 20.49 3.13 -2.43
CA VAL A 343 19.10 2.76 -2.69
C VAL A 343 18.18 3.96 -2.56
N ALA A 344 17.13 4.01 -3.37
CA ALA A 344 16.00 4.92 -3.20
C ALA A 344 14.85 4.18 -2.52
N TRP A 345 14.09 4.86 -1.67
CA TRP A 345 12.97 4.27 -0.94
C TRP A 345 11.65 4.72 -1.54
N LEU A 346 10.75 3.79 -1.88
CA LEU A 346 9.37 4.16 -2.21
C LEU A 346 8.74 4.86 -1.01
N ASP A 347 8.25 6.08 -1.26
CA ASP A 347 7.67 7.00 -0.26
C ASP A 347 8.61 7.41 0.88
N GLY A 348 9.93 7.35 0.66
CA GLY A 348 10.95 7.75 1.62
C GLY A 348 11.17 6.74 2.76
N ILE A 349 12.34 6.84 3.39
CA ILE A 349 12.79 5.87 4.40
C ILE A 349 12.00 5.95 5.73
N GLU A 350 11.43 7.12 6.03
CA GLU A 350 10.71 7.40 7.28
C GLU A 350 9.54 6.44 7.52
N GLY A 351 8.99 5.86 6.46
CA GLY A 351 7.91 4.90 6.57
C GLY A 351 8.31 3.52 7.10
N TYR A 352 9.59 3.20 7.15
CA TYR A 352 10.10 1.87 7.49
C TYR A 352 10.49 1.77 8.98
N PRO A 353 10.44 0.57 9.59
CA PRO A 353 10.57 0.41 11.04
C PRO A 353 12.04 0.48 11.54
N LEU A 354 12.80 1.48 11.11
CA LEU A 354 14.20 1.68 11.48
C LEU A 354 14.42 1.83 12.99
N ALA A 355 13.54 2.58 13.67
CA ALA A 355 13.64 2.75 15.12
C ALA A 355 13.46 1.41 15.84
N GLY A 356 12.46 0.63 15.43
CA GLY A 356 12.25 -0.71 15.97
C GLY A 356 13.44 -1.63 15.71
N LEU A 357 14.01 -1.61 14.51
CA LEU A 357 15.22 -2.38 14.21
C LEU A 357 16.38 -1.99 15.13
N LEU A 358 16.62 -0.69 15.31
CA LEU A 358 17.68 -0.18 16.18
C LEU A 358 17.46 -0.57 17.65
N ASP A 359 16.22 -0.51 18.14
CA ASP A 359 15.87 -0.90 19.51
C ASP A 359 16.10 -2.40 19.73
N HIS A 360 15.73 -3.24 18.77
CA HIS A 360 15.98 -4.68 18.81
C HIS A 360 17.47 -5.02 18.73
N TRP A 361 18.25 -4.28 17.94
CA TRP A 361 19.70 -4.42 17.88
C TRP A 361 20.37 -4.00 19.19
N ARG A 362 19.96 -2.88 19.79
CA ARG A 362 20.44 -2.44 21.11
C ARG A 362 20.15 -3.48 22.19
N LEU A 363 18.96 -4.10 22.15
CA LEU A 363 18.59 -5.17 23.08
C LEU A 363 19.52 -6.38 22.92
N TRP A 364 19.84 -6.72 21.67
CA TRP A 364 20.76 -7.81 21.36
C TRP A 364 22.20 -7.49 21.83
N ARG A 365 22.69 -6.26 21.61
CA ARG A 365 23.99 -5.78 22.15
C ARG A 365 24.00 -5.84 23.69
N ALA A 366 22.94 -5.37 24.35
CA ALA A 366 22.82 -5.43 25.81
C ALA A 366 22.87 -6.88 26.32
N HIS A 367 22.23 -7.81 25.61
CA HIS A 367 22.28 -9.24 25.93
C HIS A 367 23.70 -9.81 25.82
N GLN A 368 24.40 -9.53 24.71
CA GLN A 368 25.78 -9.99 24.54
C GLN A 368 26.72 -9.49 25.63
N MET A 369 26.65 -8.19 25.97
CA MET A 369 27.50 -7.63 27.02
C MET A 369 27.21 -8.29 28.37
N ALA A 370 25.94 -8.64 28.64
CA ALA A 370 25.56 -9.38 29.83
C ALA A 370 26.17 -10.79 29.85
N GLU A 371 26.14 -11.51 28.73
CA GLU A 371 26.74 -12.86 28.61
C GLU A 371 28.26 -12.83 28.76
N GLN A 372 28.92 -11.74 28.33
CA GLN A 372 30.35 -11.53 28.47
C GLN A 372 30.77 -11.02 29.86
N GLY A 373 29.81 -10.75 30.76
CA GLY A 373 30.08 -10.22 32.09
C GLY A 373 30.37 -8.71 32.15
N ASP A 374 30.27 -7.99 31.02
CA ASP A 374 30.46 -6.53 30.96
C ASP A 374 29.19 -5.79 31.42
N SER A 375 29.09 -5.63 32.74
CA SER A 375 27.98 -4.95 33.40
C SER A 375 27.95 -3.44 33.14
N ALA A 376 29.04 -2.82 32.68
CA ALA A 376 29.08 -1.38 32.41
C ALA A 376 28.44 -1.10 31.03
N SER A 377 28.94 -1.77 29.99
CA SER A 377 28.41 -1.64 28.63
C SER A 377 26.97 -2.16 28.54
N GLN A 378 26.63 -3.23 29.26
CA GLN A 378 25.26 -3.72 29.35
C GLN A 378 24.29 -2.62 29.85
N ARG A 379 24.67 -1.90 30.91
CA ARG A 379 23.84 -0.82 31.48
C ARG A 379 23.72 0.37 30.52
N GLU A 380 24.77 0.67 29.77
CA GLU A 380 24.74 1.72 28.76
C GLU A 380 23.74 1.41 27.64
N TRP A 381 23.85 0.22 27.04
CA TRP A 381 22.89 -0.21 26.00
C TRP A 381 21.47 -0.32 26.53
N TRP A 382 21.30 -0.81 27.76
CA TRP A 382 19.98 -0.92 28.39
C TRP A 382 19.28 0.42 28.58
N ARG A 383 20.02 1.49 28.90
CA ARG A 383 19.46 2.85 29.06
C ARG A 383 18.93 3.44 27.75
N LEU A 384 19.43 2.97 26.60
CA LEU A 384 18.99 3.42 25.29
C LEU A 384 17.70 2.74 24.81
N LEU A 385 17.22 1.72 25.53
CA LEU A 385 16.01 0.98 25.16
C LEU A 385 14.74 1.74 25.55
N PRO A 386 13.69 1.67 24.72
CA PRO A 386 12.43 2.31 25.04
C PRO A 386 11.72 1.61 26.22
N PRO A 387 10.91 2.34 27.00
CA PRO A 387 10.11 1.77 28.08
C PRO A 387 9.16 0.64 27.66
N SER A 388 8.80 0.56 26.37
CA SER A 388 8.02 -0.56 25.83
C SER A 388 8.74 -1.89 25.91
N LEU A 389 10.06 -1.92 25.69
CA LEU A 389 10.86 -3.15 25.77
C LEU A 389 11.29 -3.45 27.21
N THR A 390 11.76 -2.44 27.95
CA THR A 390 12.25 -2.65 29.33
C THR A 390 11.14 -2.99 30.34
N ARG A 391 9.87 -2.76 30.00
CA ARG A 391 8.73 -3.25 30.81
C ARG A 391 8.44 -4.74 30.65
N LEU A 392 8.96 -5.39 29.60
CA LEU A 392 8.77 -6.82 29.37
C LEU A 392 9.63 -7.69 30.31
N GLY A 393 10.66 -7.11 30.93
CA GLY A 393 11.58 -7.81 31.80
C GLY A 393 12.65 -6.89 32.37
N GLN A 394 13.20 -7.27 33.52
CA GLN A 394 14.25 -6.52 34.21
C GLN A 394 15.65 -6.78 33.63
N THR A 395 15.82 -7.84 32.84
CA THR A 395 17.09 -8.19 32.18
C THR A 395 16.89 -8.39 30.67
N PRO A 396 17.96 -8.24 29.85
CA PRO A 396 17.90 -8.52 28.42
C PRO A 396 17.34 -9.91 28.11
N ALA A 397 17.79 -10.94 28.83
CA ALA A 397 17.32 -12.32 28.65
C ALA A 397 15.81 -12.47 28.92
N GLN A 398 15.28 -11.79 29.94
CA GLN A 398 13.84 -11.81 30.23
C GLN A 398 13.04 -11.15 29.11
N VAL A 399 13.51 -10.00 28.61
CA VAL A 399 12.86 -9.29 27.49
C VAL A 399 12.89 -10.14 26.22
N LEU A 400 14.02 -10.77 25.89
CA LEU A 400 14.13 -11.68 24.75
C LEU A 400 13.18 -12.88 24.89
N GLY A 401 13.14 -13.50 26.07
CA GLY A 401 12.19 -14.57 26.35
C GLY A 401 10.73 -14.13 26.29
N ALA A 402 10.43 -12.87 26.60
CA ALA A 402 9.09 -12.31 26.42
C ALA A 402 8.78 -12.09 24.93
N LEU A 403 9.72 -11.52 24.15
CA LEU A 403 9.56 -11.28 22.72
C LEU A 403 9.30 -12.56 21.92
N THR A 404 9.96 -13.67 22.26
CA THR A 404 9.70 -14.97 21.59
C THR A 404 8.29 -15.49 21.87
N ARG A 405 7.72 -15.17 23.03
CA ARG A 405 6.35 -15.53 23.42
C ARG A 405 5.29 -14.56 22.91
N LEU A 406 5.64 -13.32 22.59
CA LEU A 406 4.71 -12.35 22.00
C LEU A 406 4.26 -12.82 20.63
N ASP A 407 2.95 -12.81 20.38
CA ASP A 407 2.38 -13.08 19.06
C ASP A 407 2.45 -11.83 18.15
N ASP A 408 3.64 -11.24 18.05
CA ASP A 408 3.93 -10.11 17.17
C ASP A 408 5.00 -10.55 16.15
N HIS A 409 4.53 -10.89 14.95
CA HIS A 409 5.40 -11.34 13.85
C HIS A 409 6.44 -10.28 13.48
N GLN A 410 6.05 -9.01 13.46
CA GLN A 410 6.97 -7.96 13.07
C GLN A 410 8.08 -7.76 14.10
N ALA A 411 7.74 -7.76 15.39
CA ALA A 411 8.74 -7.68 16.46
C ALA A 411 9.72 -8.87 16.40
N ARG A 412 9.23 -10.07 16.11
CA ARG A 412 10.09 -11.26 15.90
C ARG A 412 10.99 -11.10 14.67
N SER A 413 10.46 -10.67 13.53
CA SER A 413 11.27 -10.45 12.31
C SER A 413 12.30 -9.35 12.49
N LEU A 414 11.96 -8.26 13.20
CA LEU A 414 12.91 -7.20 13.54
C LEU A 414 14.03 -7.73 14.45
N HIS A 415 13.67 -8.56 15.43
CA HIS A 415 14.65 -9.20 16.30
C HIS A 415 15.60 -10.13 15.52
N GLU A 416 15.04 -10.96 14.65
CA GLU A 416 15.82 -11.87 13.80
C GLU A 416 16.77 -11.09 12.88
N LEU A 417 16.27 -10.06 12.19
CA LEU A 417 17.11 -9.19 11.35
C LEU A 417 18.22 -8.51 12.16
N ALA A 418 17.89 -7.97 13.34
CA ALA A 418 18.87 -7.35 14.24
C ALA A 418 19.98 -8.33 14.65
N SER A 419 19.66 -9.61 14.83
CA SER A 419 20.61 -10.66 15.21
C SER A 419 21.64 -10.97 14.13
N TRP A 420 21.33 -10.75 12.85
CA TRP A 420 22.31 -10.95 11.77
C TRP A 420 23.32 -9.82 11.69
N TYR A 421 22.87 -8.59 11.98
CA TYR A 421 23.71 -7.38 12.03
C TYR A 421 24.23 -7.06 13.43
N ALA A 422 24.14 -8.05 14.32
CA ALA A 422 24.77 -8.17 15.63
C ALA A 422 26.12 -7.46 15.82
N GLN A 423 27.04 -7.73 14.89
CA GLN A 423 28.42 -7.27 14.92
C GLN A 423 28.66 -6.06 14.02
N ALA A 424 27.65 -5.65 13.24
CA ALA A 424 27.73 -4.47 12.41
C ALA A 424 27.45 -3.20 13.24
N PRO A 425 28.02 -2.04 12.87
CA PRO A 425 27.69 -0.75 13.47
C PRO A 425 26.34 -0.26 12.93
N LEU A 426 25.26 -0.97 13.28
CA LEU A 426 23.94 -0.78 12.68
C LEU A 426 23.36 0.62 12.96
N ASP A 427 23.70 1.22 14.09
CA ASP A 427 23.38 2.60 14.41
C ASP A 427 23.99 3.60 13.41
N GLN A 428 25.24 3.40 13.01
CA GLN A 428 25.92 4.20 11.99
C GLN A 428 25.28 3.99 10.61
N TRP A 429 25.08 2.73 10.20
CA TRP A 429 24.47 2.38 8.92
C TRP A 429 23.05 2.96 8.77
N ILE A 430 22.23 2.88 9.82
CA ILE A 430 20.90 3.51 9.82
C ILE A 430 21.02 5.04 9.71
N GLY A 431 22.02 5.65 10.36
CA GLY A 431 22.32 7.07 10.22
C GLY A 431 22.68 7.46 8.79
N GLU A 432 23.53 6.68 8.13
CA GLU A 432 23.94 6.88 6.74
C GLU A 432 22.76 6.72 5.77
N LEU A 433 21.97 5.66 5.91
CA LEU A 433 20.76 5.45 5.09
C LEU A 433 19.77 6.62 5.21
N ARG A 434 19.56 7.14 6.43
CA ARG A 434 18.70 8.31 6.66
C ARG A 434 19.26 9.57 6.03
N LYS A 435 20.58 9.78 6.13
CA LYS A 435 21.26 10.91 5.51
C LYS A 435 21.11 10.87 4.00
N HIS A 436 21.43 9.74 3.37
CA HIS A 436 21.29 9.55 1.92
C HIS A 436 19.86 9.79 1.43
N ASP A 437 18.84 9.26 2.11
CA ASP A 437 17.44 9.51 1.75
C ASP A 437 17.05 10.98 1.93
N GLY A 438 17.49 11.62 3.03
CA GLY A 438 17.26 13.05 3.28
C GLY A 438 17.87 13.95 2.19
N ASP A 439 19.11 13.68 1.82
CA ASP A 439 19.84 14.40 0.77
C ASP A 439 19.16 14.19 -0.60
N LEU A 440 18.75 12.95 -0.91
CA LEU A 440 17.99 12.64 -2.13
C LEU A 440 16.66 13.39 -2.18
N GLN A 441 15.89 13.38 -1.10
CA GLN A 441 14.62 14.11 -1.02
C GLN A 441 14.82 15.62 -1.23
N ALA A 442 15.88 16.20 -0.66
CA ALA A 442 16.20 17.62 -0.85
C ALA A 442 16.61 17.92 -2.30
N ALA A 443 17.44 17.06 -2.90
CA ALA A 443 17.85 17.16 -4.29
C ALA A 443 16.63 17.16 -5.21
N ILE A 444 15.69 16.22 -5.03
CA ILE A 444 14.47 16.10 -5.85
C ILE A 444 13.62 17.37 -5.77
N VAL A 445 13.37 17.88 -4.56
CA VAL A 445 12.59 19.12 -4.38
C VAL A 445 13.29 20.31 -5.04
N SER A 446 14.61 20.44 -4.87
CA SER A 446 15.38 21.53 -5.45
C SER A 446 15.40 21.49 -6.98
N ALA A 447 15.59 20.31 -7.57
CA ALA A 447 15.63 20.13 -9.01
C ALA A 447 14.26 20.37 -9.63
N HIS A 448 13.18 19.93 -8.97
CA HIS A 448 11.81 20.20 -9.40
C HIS A 448 11.54 21.71 -9.48
N SER A 449 11.95 22.50 -8.48
CA SER A 449 11.80 23.97 -8.50
C SER A 449 12.57 24.66 -9.64
N ARG A 450 13.57 23.99 -10.22
CA ARG A 450 14.44 24.49 -11.31
C ARG A 450 14.14 23.84 -12.66
N GLY A 451 13.14 22.96 -12.75
CA GLY A 451 12.86 22.17 -13.96
C GLY A 451 13.98 21.19 -14.35
N GLN A 452 14.78 20.75 -13.39
CA GLN A 452 15.92 19.84 -13.59
C GLN A 452 15.60 18.40 -13.17
N SER A 453 16.30 17.43 -13.75
CA SER A 453 16.21 16.02 -13.37
C SER A 453 17.24 15.65 -12.29
N VAL A 454 16.85 14.81 -11.33
CA VAL A 454 17.76 14.23 -10.34
C VAL A 454 18.17 12.83 -10.77
N GLU A 455 19.46 12.53 -10.64
CA GLU A 455 19.96 11.18 -10.76
C GLU A 455 19.54 10.36 -9.54
N LEU A 456 18.72 9.34 -9.79
CA LEU A 456 18.25 8.42 -8.74
C LEU A 456 19.20 7.24 -8.60
N PRO A 457 19.35 6.70 -7.38
CA PRO A 457 19.91 5.37 -7.18
C PRO A 457 19.28 4.35 -8.11
N THR A 458 20.10 3.39 -8.57
CA THR A 458 19.69 2.33 -9.48
C THR A 458 18.60 1.44 -8.89
N VAL A 459 18.67 1.18 -7.59
CA VAL A 459 17.73 0.29 -6.89
C VAL A 459 16.68 1.13 -6.18
N MET A 460 15.40 0.82 -6.43
CA MET A 460 14.27 1.39 -5.70
C MET A 460 13.62 0.32 -4.82
N LEU A 461 13.64 0.51 -3.51
CA LEU A 461 13.12 -0.43 -2.54
C LEU A 461 11.69 -0.09 -2.14
N GLY A 462 10.83 -1.11 -2.11
CA GLY A 462 9.41 -0.95 -1.86
C GLY A 462 8.80 -2.17 -1.17
N THR A 463 7.68 -1.96 -0.51
CA THR A 463 6.80 -3.07 -0.13
C THR A 463 5.68 -3.21 -1.17
N VAL A 464 5.01 -4.37 -1.22
CA VAL A 464 3.84 -4.55 -2.10
C VAL A 464 2.79 -3.48 -1.87
N PHE A 465 2.51 -3.12 -0.62
CA PHE A 465 1.55 -2.07 -0.27
C PHE A 465 1.92 -0.70 -0.87
N ARG A 466 3.21 -0.32 -0.85
CA ARG A 466 3.69 0.93 -1.44
C ARG A 466 3.74 0.89 -2.97
N ALA A 467 4.03 -0.29 -3.53
CA ALA A 467 4.09 -0.50 -4.97
C ALA A 467 2.70 -0.65 -5.62
N LYS A 468 1.64 -0.86 -4.84
CA LYS A 468 0.27 -1.01 -5.36
C LYS A 468 -0.17 0.25 -6.12
N GLY A 469 -0.69 0.09 -7.33
CA GLY A 469 -1.07 1.20 -8.20
C GLY A 469 0.11 1.93 -8.86
N LEU A 470 1.32 1.37 -8.77
CA LEU A 470 2.51 1.78 -9.52
C LEU A 470 2.90 0.71 -10.54
N GLU A 471 3.90 1.02 -11.36
CA GLU A 471 4.47 0.10 -12.34
C GLU A 471 5.93 0.45 -12.60
N PHE A 472 6.73 -0.56 -12.93
CA PHE A 472 8.17 -0.45 -13.13
C PHE A 472 8.59 -1.24 -14.35
N ASP A 473 9.59 -0.73 -15.09
CA ASP A 473 10.13 -1.44 -16.25
C ASP A 473 10.75 -2.78 -15.84
N CYS A 474 11.51 -2.77 -14.74
CA CYS A 474 12.10 -3.96 -14.13
C CYS A 474 11.68 -4.09 -12.67
N VAL A 475 11.21 -5.28 -12.29
CA VAL A 475 10.88 -5.66 -10.91
C VAL A 475 11.70 -6.87 -10.51
N VAL A 476 12.25 -6.84 -9.30
CA VAL A 476 12.87 -7.97 -8.61
C VAL A 476 12.01 -8.30 -7.40
N LEU A 477 11.57 -9.55 -7.30
CA LEU A 477 10.80 -10.02 -6.14
C LEU A 477 11.77 -10.35 -5.00
N ALA A 478 11.51 -9.83 -3.80
CA ALA A 478 12.28 -10.20 -2.63
C ALA A 478 11.92 -11.61 -2.13
N ASP A 479 12.80 -12.20 -1.32
CA ASP A 479 12.70 -13.60 -0.85
C ASP A 479 11.55 -13.87 0.13
N ASP A 480 10.97 -12.82 0.71
CA ASP A 480 9.83 -12.93 1.62
C ASP A 480 8.48 -13.14 0.88
N LEU A 481 8.46 -12.99 -0.44
CA LEU A 481 7.32 -13.34 -1.29
C LEU A 481 7.29 -14.85 -1.57
N ALA A 482 6.15 -15.48 -1.36
CA ALA A 482 6.01 -16.93 -1.49
C ALA A 482 4.59 -17.32 -1.90
N LEU A 483 4.38 -18.62 -2.07
CA LEU A 483 3.07 -19.23 -2.23
C LEU A 483 2.45 -19.57 -0.88
N PRO A 484 1.11 -19.71 -0.81
CA PRO A 484 0.42 -20.08 0.41
C PRO A 484 0.86 -21.47 0.91
N SER A 485 0.90 -21.65 2.22
CA SER A 485 1.10 -22.95 2.85
C SER A 485 -0.23 -23.52 3.33
N ALA A 486 -0.49 -24.81 3.07
CA ALA A 486 -1.70 -25.49 3.52
C ALA A 486 -1.92 -25.46 5.06
N ARG A 487 -0.86 -25.21 5.85
CA ARG A 487 -0.94 -25.08 7.31
C ARG A 487 -1.47 -23.71 7.78
N GLN A 488 -1.51 -22.72 6.90
CA GLN A 488 -1.98 -21.38 7.25
C GLN A 488 -3.51 -21.32 7.25
N GLN A 489 -4.08 -20.42 8.05
CA GLN A 489 -5.51 -20.12 7.97
C GLN A 489 -5.87 -19.51 6.61
N LEU A 490 -7.13 -19.68 6.17
CA LEU A 490 -7.63 -19.23 4.87
C LEU A 490 -7.30 -17.75 4.56
N PRO A 491 -7.54 -16.76 5.44
CA PRO A 491 -7.22 -15.35 5.14
C PRO A 491 -5.73 -15.10 4.88
N ASN A 492 -4.87 -15.90 5.51
CA ASN A 492 -3.43 -15.80 5.35
C ASN A 492 -2.95 -16.43 4.04
N GLN A 493 -3.57 -17.53 3.61
CA GLN A 493 -3.28 -18.13 2.32
C GLN A 493 -3.64 -17.17 1.17
N VAL A 494 -4.81 -16.53 1.25
CA VAL A 494 -5.24 -15.53 0.27
C VAL A 494 -4.27 -14.35 0.25
N LEU A 495 -3.93 -13.79 1.41
CA LEU A 495 -3.03 -12.64 1.52
C LEU A 495 -1.65 -12.93 0.90
N VAL A 496 -1.04 -14.06 1.23
CA VAL A 496 0.29 -14.44 0.70
C VAL A 496 0.25 -14.54 -0.83
N THR A 497 -0.80 -15.16 -1.37
CA THR A 497 -1.01 -15.26 -2.82
C THR A 497 -1.14 -13.89 -3.46
N ASN A 498 -2.00 -13.04 -2.89
CA ASN A 498 -2.27 -11.70 -3.41
C ASN A 498 -1.04 -10.78 -3.33
N LEU A 499 -0.18 -10.93 -2.31
CA LEU A 499 1.08 -10.21 -2.21
C LEU A 499 2.01 -10.57 -3.39
N SER A 500 2.21 -11.86 -3.65
CA SER A 500 3.04 -12.35 -4.76
C SER A 500 2.47 -11.94 -6.13
N TYR A 501 1.15 -12.09 -6.34
CA TYR A 501 0.46 -11.62 -7.55
C TYR A 501 0.62 -10.12 -7.76
N THR A 502 0.37 -9.32 -6.72
CA THR A 502 0.42 -7.86 -6.79
C THR A 502 1.83 -7.39 -7.08
N ALA A 503 2.85 -7.99 -6.45
CA ALA A 503 4.26 -7.66 -6.69
C ALA A 503 4.67 -7.97 -8.14
N ALA A 504 4.39 -9.18 -8.62
CA ALA A 504 4.76 -9.64 -9.96
C ALA A 504 4.14 -8.76 -11.05
N THR A 505 2.87 -8.42 -10.92
CA THR A 505 2.11 -7.64 -11.91
C THR A 505 2.46 -6.14 -11.92
N ARG A 506 3.46 -5.70 -11.15
CA ARG A 506 4.03 -4.34 -11.28
C ARG A 506 5.04 -4.22 -12.42
N ALA A 507 5.58 -5.33 -12.92
CA ALA A 507 6.56 -5.34 -14.00
C ALA A 507 5.92 -5.00 -15.37
N ARG A 508 6.66 -4.25 -16.19
CA ARG A 508 6.31 -3.97 -17.59
C ARG A 508 7.18 -4.76 -18.57
N GLN A 509 8.49 -4.75 -18.37
CA GLN A 509 9.45 -5.34 -19.33
C GLN A 509 10.15 -6.58 -18.77
N LEU A 510 10.60 -6.55 -17.51
CA LEU A 510 11.32 -7.65 -16.87
C LEU A 510 10.83 -7.90 -15.45
N LEU A 511 10.57 -9.17 -15.14
CA LEU A 511 10.32 -9.66 -13.79
C LEU A 511 11.39 -10.69 -13.42
N VAL A 512 12.22 -10.38 -12.44
CA VAL A 512 13.15 -11.31 -11.80
C VAL A 512 12.43 -11.97 -10.63
N LEU A 513 12.23 -13.28 -10.72
CA LEU A 513 11.64 -14.08 -9.66
C LEU A 513 12.66 -14.31 -8.54
N ASN A 514 12.17 -14.59 -7.33
CA ASN A 514 13.00 -15.14 -6.26
C ASN A 514 13.13 -16.67 -6.43
N GLU A 515 14.03 -17.29 -5.68
CA GLU A 515 14.35 -18.72 -5.78
C GLU A 515 13.11 -19.64 -5.67
N ARG A 516 12.20 -19.31 -4.75
CA ARG A 516 11.00 -20.14 -4.51
C ARG A 516 10.03 -20.08 -5.69
N LEU A 517 9.77 -18.88 -6.19
CA LEU A 517 8.84 -18.66 -7.29
C LEU A 517 9.43 -19.10 -8.63
N SER A 518 10.75 -19.01 -8.83
CA SER A 518 11.40 -19.55 -10.03
C SER A 518 11.28 -21.07 -10.10
N HIS A 519 11.63 -21.78 -9.03
CA HIS A 519 11.49 -23.23 -8.98
C HIS A 519 10.04 -23.69 -9.17
N TRP A 520 9.10 -23.01 -8.50
CA TRP A 520 7.68 -23.32 -8.67
C TRP A 520 7.20 -23.05 -10.11
N TRP A 521 7.63 -21.94 -10.72
CA TRP A 521 7.25 -21.60 -12.09
C TRP A 521 7.76 -22.62 -13.09
N GLN A 522 9.01 -23.06 -12.96
CA GLN A 522 9.62 -24.09 -13.81
C GLN A 522 8.89 -25.44 -13.73
N ALA A 523 8.15 -25.70 -12.65
CA ALA A 523 7.31 -26.90 -12.54
C ALA A 523 5.94 -26.76 -13.22
N GLN A 524 5.57 -25.57 -13.72
CA GLN A 524 4.32 -25.34 -14.46
C GLN A 524 4.49 -25.69 -15.94
N GLY A 525 3.47 -26.27 -16.59
CA GLY A 525 3.52 -26.59 -18.02
C GLY A 525 3.69 -25.36 -18.91
N GLU A 526 3.18 -24.20 -18.49
CA GLU A 526 3.34 -22.94 -19.20
C GLU A 526 4.79 -22.44 -19.25
N SER A 527 5.68 -22.94 -18.38
CA SER A 527 7.08 -22.54 -18.35
C SER A 527 7.88 -23.02 -19.56
N GLU A 528 7.45 -24.09 -20.25
CA GLU A 528 8.03 -24.52 -21.51
C GLU A 528 7.81 -23.48 -22.62
N ARG A 529 6.62 -22.86 -22.61
CA ARG A 529 6.27 -21.79 -23.56
C ARG A 529 6.90 -20.45 -23.18
N PHE A 530 7.09 -20.22 -21.89
CA PHE A 530 7.61 -18.98 -21.33
C PHE A 530 8.79 -19.26 -20.38
N PRO A 531 9.95 -19.64 -20.92
CA PRO A 531 11.12 -19.99 -20.12
C PRO A 531 11.68 -18.77 -19.39
N LEU A 532 12.32 -19.03 -18.25
CA LEU A 532 13.03 -18.01 -17.49
C LEU A 532 14.36 -17.66 -18.18
N LEU A 533 14.65 -16.38 -18.31
CA LEU A 533 15.95 -15.90 -18.75
C LEU A 533 17.01 -16.20 -17.70
N GLU A 534 18.12 -16.80 -18.13
CA GLU A 534 19.29 -17.08 -17.28
C GLU A 534 20.25 -15.88 -17.18
N ALA A 535 20.27 -15.03 -18.21
CA ALA A 535 21.13 -13.84 -18.30
C ALA A 535 20.41 -12.66 -18.95
N LEU A 536 20.88 -11.44 -18.67
CA LEU A 536 20.40 -10.25 -19.37
C LEU A 536 20.82 -10.26 -20.84
N PRO A 537 19.89 -10.05 -21.79
CA PRO A 537 20.24 -9.91 -23.20
C PRO A 537 21.22 -8.76 -23.46
N GLN A 538 22.18 -8.93 -24.37
CA GLN A 538 23.16 -7.87 -24.69
C GLN A 538 22.53 -6.56 -25.20
N ALA A 539 21.40 -6.65 -25.90
CA ALA A 539 20.61 -5.48 -26.31
C ALA A 539 20.18 -4.62 -25.11
N TRP A 540 19.92 -5.25 -23.97
CA TRP A 540 19.57 -4.55 -22.75
C TRP A 540 20.79 -3.83 -22.18
N LEU A 541 21.96 -4.46 -22.17
CA LEU A 541 23.19 -3.85 -21.68
C LEU A 541 23.66 -2.65 -22.54
N SER A 542 23.24 -2.58 -23.82
CA SER A 542 23.66 -1.56 -24.80
C SER A 542 22.65 -0.43 -25.02
N GLU A 543 21.39 -0.59 -24.61
CA GLU A 543 20.41 0.50 -24.59
C GLU A 543 20.83 1.56 -23.56
N SER A 544 21.60 2.55 -24.01
CA SER A 544 21.55 3.89 -23.42
C SER A 544 20.09 4.33 -23.38
N THR A 545 19.70 5.00 -22.29
CA THR A 545 18.33 5.37 -21.88
C THR A 545 17.51 6.23 -22.86
N HIS A 546 17.92 6.35 -24.13
CA HIS A 546 17.42 7.30 -25.11
C HIS A 546 16.48 6.75 -26.19
N GLY A 547 16.16 5.45 -26.21
CA GLY A 547 15.33 4.85 -27.25
C GLY A 547 14.07 4.17 -26.75
N VAL A 548 13.14 4.88 -26.10
CA VAL A 548 11.80 4.33 -25.85
C VAL A 548 10.78 5.29 -26.44
N GLN A 549 9.88 4.77 -27.28
CA GLN A 549 8.64 5.44 -27.67
C GLN A 549 8.16 6.32 -26.52
N ALA A 550 7.85 7.59 -26.81
CA ALA A 550 7.39 8.52 -25.78
C ALA A 550 6.33 7.78 -24.94
N PRO A 551 6.59 7.54 -23.65
CA PRO A 551 5.59 6.91 -22.82
C PRO A 551 4.34 7.77 -22.94
N HIS A 552 3.16 7.13 -22.95
CA HIS A 552 1.89 7.84 -22.96
C HIS A 552 1.97 9.01 -21.97
N PRO A 553 1.63 10.26 -22.35
CA PRO A 553 1.94 11.48 -21.58
C PRO A 553 1.51 11.41 -20.11
N TRP A 554 0.53 10.56 -19.82
CA TRP A 554 -0.09 10.39 -18.52
C TRP A 554 0.39 9.15 -17.73
N TRP A 555 1.23 8.28 -18.31
CA TRP A 555 1.73 7.02 -17.70
C TRP A 555 3.24 6.76 -17.89
N GLY A 556 4.09 7.79 -17.95
CA GLY A 556 5.52 7.49 -17.85
C GLY A 556 6.52 8.62 -17.62
N LYS A 557 7.69 8.13 -17.17
CA LYS A 557 9.02 8.71 -16.97
C LYS A 557 9.18 9.99 -16.13
N ALA A 558 8.21 10.89 -16.02
CA ALA A 558 8.40 12.15 -15.28
C ALA A 558 8.38 12.02 -13.74
N ARG A 559 8.12 10.83 -13.15
CA ARG A 559 7.82 10.72 -11.70
C ARG A 559 8.59 9.68 -10.89
N LEU A 560 9.58 8.96 -11.44
CA LEU A 560 10.36 8.02 -10.61
C LEU A 560 10.99 8.71 -9.39
N SER A 561 11.42 9.97 -9.54
CA SER A 561 11.96 10.77 -8.43
C SER A 561 10.86 11.15 -7.43
N GLU A 562 9.65 11.50 -7.90
CA GLU A 562 8.52 11.72 -7.00
C GLU A 562 8.15 10.48 -6.18
N LEU A 563 8.35 9.27 -6.71
CA LEU A 563 8.10 8.04 -5.97
C LEU A 563 9.06 7.90 -4.77
N ALA A 564 10.25 8.48 -4.84
CA ALA A 564 11.21 8.49 -3.72
C ALA A 564 10.86 9.52 -2.63
N LEU A 565 10.04 10.53 -2.96
CA LEU A 565 9.61 11.53 -1.98
C LEU A 565 8.61 10.95 -1.00
N THR A 566 8.68 11.42 0.25
CA THR A 566 7.61 11.19 1.21
C THR A 566 6.27 11.70 0.68
N PRO A 567 5.13 11.06 1.04
CA PRO A 567 3.82 11.48 0.55
C PRO A 567 3.53 12.96 0.82
N ARG A 568 4.00 13.48 1.96
CA ARG A 568 3.88 14.89 2.33
C ARG A 568 4.62 15.81 1.35
N LYS A 569 5.90 15.53 1.05
CA LYS A 569 6.67 16.36 0.11
C LYS A 569 6.12 16.27 -1.30
N ARG A 570 5.67 15.08 -1.73
CA ARG A 570 4.99 14.89 -3.03
C ARG A 570 3.72 15.74 -3.14
N LEU A 571 2.90 15.78 -2.08
CA LEU A 571 1.69 16.63 -2.04
C LEU A 571 2.03 18.13 -2.12
N LEU A 572 3.12 18.56 -1.46
CA LEU A 572 3.56 19.95 -1.51
C LEU A 572 4.01 20.35 -2.92
N LEU A 573 4.77 19.50 -3.61
CA LEU A 573 5.17 19.75 -5.00
C LEU A 573 3.96 19.94 -5.92
N ARG A 574 2.96 19.05 -5.82
CA ARG A 574 1.74 19.14 -6.65
C ARG A 574 0.89 20.39 -6.38
N ARG A 575 0.90 20.91 -5.16
CA ARG A 575 0.23 22.18 -4.84
C ARG A 575 0.95 23.37 -5.48
N HIS A 576 2.28 23.34 -5.53
CA HIS A 576 3.04 24.34 -6.24
C HIS A 576 2.77 24.32 -7.75
N GLU A 577 2.72 23.13 -8.37
CA GLU A 577 2.36 22.98 -9.79
C GLU A 577 0.99 23.60 -10.11
N THR A 578 -0.04 23.28 -9.33
CA THR A 578 -1.41 23.78 -9.56
C THR A 578 -1.54 25.29 -9.31
N SER A 579 -0.77 25.88 -8.40
CA SER A 579 -0.75 27.35 -8.21
C SER A 579 -0.05 28.13 -9.35
N LEU A 580 0.98 27.53 -9.96
CA LEU A 580 1.67 28.10 -11.12
C LEU A 580 0.83 27.99 -12.41
N GLU A 581 0.10 26.88 -12.59
CA GLU A 581 -0.85 26.73 -13.70
C GLU A 581 -2.05 27.68 -13.58
N GLY A 582 -2.58 27.90 -12.37
CA GLY A 582 -3.66 28.85 -12.12
C GLY A 582 -3.27 30.31 -12.34
N THR A 583 -1.99 30.67 -12.17
CA THR A 583 -1.48 32.02 -12.47
C THR A 583 -1.10 32.20 -13.94
N SER A 584 -0.67 31.14 -14.62
CA SER A 584 -0.43 31.11 -16.07
C SER A 584 -1.72 31.20 -16.89
N ALA A 585 -2.80 30.52 -16.46
CA ALA A 585 -4.12 30.58 -17.11
C ALA A 585 -4.78 31.97 -17.04
N ALA A 586 -4.43 32.78 -16.03
CA ALA A 586 -4.89 34.17 -15.91
C ALA A 586 -4.08 35.17 -16.75
N ALA A 587 -2.92 34.78 -17.28
CA ALA A 587 -2.03 35.64 -18.06
C ALA A 587 -2.16 35.46 -19.59
N GLY A 588 -2.96 34.50 -20.04
CA GLY A 588 -3.07 34.10 -21.45
C GLY A 588 -4.37 34.50 -22.15
N THR A 589 -4.89 35.71 -21.95
CA THR A 589 -5.97 36.28 -22.80
C THR A 589 -5.90 37.80 -22.90
N ARG A 590 -4.83 38.36 -23.48
CA ARG A 590 -4.86 39.70 -24.07
C ARG A 590 -3.91 39.78 -25.26
N ASP A 591 -4.47 39.70 -26.48
CA ASP A 591 -4.23 40.74 -27.49
C ASP A 591 -5.09 40.59 -28.76
N GLN A 592 -5.33 41.77 -29.39
CA GLN A 592 -6.01 42.10 -30.67
C GLN A 592 -7.56 42.21 -30.61
N ALA A 593 -8.27 43.30 -30.94
CA ALA A 593 -8.03 44.67 -31.45
C ALA A 593 -9.40 45.45 -31.37
N PRO A 594 -9.64 46.62 -32.01
CA PRO A 594 -9.10 47.97 -31.78
C PRO A 594 -10.17 49.05 -31.39
N ALA A 595 -9.66 50.18 -30.88
CA ALA A 595 -10.15 51.57 -30.88
C ALA A 595 -11.66 51.92 -31.04
N SER A 596 -12.25 52.57 -30.02
CA SER A 596 -12.82 53.94 -30.09
C SER A 596 -13.51 54.38 -28.78
N GLY A 597 -13.35 55.65 -28.39
CA GLY A 597 -14.33 56.43 -27.60
C GLY A 597 -14.22 56.40 -26.06
N ALA A 598 -13.64 57.46 -25.48
CA ALA A 598 -13.52 57.81 -24.06
C ALA A 598 -14.86 58.31 -23.41
N PRO A 599 -14.91 58.80 -22.14
CA PRO A 599 -14.41 58.25 -20.85
C PRO A 599 -15.39 58.43 -19.64
N ALA A 600 -14.88 58.13 -18.43
CA ALA A 600 -15.33 58.47 -17.06
C ALA A 600 -16.27 57.45 -16.39
N SER A 601 -16.12 57.01 -15.14
CA SER A 601 -15.33 57.38 -13.96
C SER A 601 -15.40 56.16 -13.01
N HIS A 602 -14.34 55.69 -12.34
CA HIS A 602 -14.03 56.04 -10.94
C HIS A 602 -12.82 55.18 -10.55
N ALA A 603 -11.68 55.82 -10.36
CA ALA A 603 -10.50 55.24 -9.73
C ALA A 603 -10.27 56.03 -8.44
N GLN A 604 -10.41 55.38 -7.29
CA GLN A 604 -9.80 55.75 -6.01
C GLN A 604 -10.17 54.71 -4.95
N HIS A 605 -9.20 53.84 -4.62
CA HIS A 605 -8.88 53.32 -3.27
C HIS A 605 -8.10 52.00 -3.39
N LEU A 606 -6.83 52.09 -3.81
CA LEU A 606 -5.84 51.00 -3.68
C LEU A 606 -4.44 51.63 -3.64
N ALA A 607 -4.09 52.21 -2.48
CA ALA A 607 -2.74 52.69 -2.20
C ALA A 607 -2.50 52.87 -0.69
N HIS A 608 -2.67 51.81 0.11
CA HIS A 608 -2.10 51.74 1.47
C HIS A 608 -2.13 50.32 2.03
N ALA A 609 -1.13 49.49 1.69
CA ALA A 609 -0.68 48.32 2.46
C ALA A 609 0.41 47.55 1.69
N GLN A 610 1.50 48.22 1.34
CA GLN A 610 2.72 47.55 0.89
C GLN A 610 3.88 48.19 1.63
N HIS A 611 4.16 47.72 2.85
CA HIS A 611 5.48 47.72 3.48
C HIS A 611 5.34 47.08 4.87
N LEU A 612 6.25 46.16 5.19
CA LEU A 612 6.44 45.39 6.44
C LEU A 612 5.74 44.00 6.46
N GLY A 613 6.54 42.93 6.33
CA GLY A 613 6.09 41.58 6.72
C GLY A 613 6.82 40.35 6.15
N HIS A 614 7.68 40.45 5.13
CA HIS A 614 8.05 39.25 4.35
C HIS A 614 9.31 38.45 4.76
N ALA A 615 9.98 38.74 5.88
CA ALA A 615 11.24 38.06 6.23
C ALA A 615 11.26 37.30 7.57
N ARG A 616 10.21 37.37 8.40
CA ARG A 616 10.16 36.67 9.71
C ARG A 616 9.24 35.46 9.75
N ASP A 617 8.21 35.41 8.91
CA ASP A 617 7.22 34.31 8.93
C ASP A 617 7.73 33.00 8.29
N SER A 618 8.71 33.04 7.38
CA SER A 618 9.26 31.83 6.74
C SER A 618 10.12 31.00 7.70
N ASP A 619 10.89 31.65 8.57
CA ASP A 619 11.75 30.97 9.53
C ASP A 619 10.96 30.48 10.76
N ASP A 620 9.94 31.21 11.21
CA ASP A 620 9.05 30.76 12.29
C ASP A 620 8.13 29.63 11.81
N ALA A 621 7.66 29.66 10.56
CA ALA A 621 6.97 28.51 9.96
C ALA A 621 7.90 27.30 9.83
N LEU A 622 9.16 27.49 9.41
CA LEU A 622 10.16 26.42 9.29
C LEU A 622 10.58 25.85 10.66
N GLN A 623 10.62 26.67 11.71
CA GLN A 623 10.88 26.23 13.09
C GLN A 623 9.66 25.56 13.74
N ALA A 624 8.44 26.06 13.48
CA ALA A 624 7.19 25.38 13.86
C ALA A 624 7.06 24.03 13.13
N LEU A 625 7.45 23.97 11.85
CA LEU A 625 7.55 22.75 11.04
C LEU A 625 8.60 21.77 11.57
N LYS A 626 9.76 22.24 12.06
CA LYS A 626 10.77 21.41 12.74
C LYS A 626 10.28 20.88 14.10
N ARG A 627 9.45 21.63 14.83
CA ARG A 627 8.81 21.18 16.08
C ARG A 627 7.68 20.18 15.82
N GLN A 628 6.94 20.32 14.72
CA GLN A 628 5.84 19.43 14.31
C GLN A 628 6.34 18.16 13.58
N ALA A 629 7.52 18.20 12.95
CA ALA A 629 8.21 17.05 12.37
C ALA A 629 8.81 16.10 13.43
N ARG A 630 9.05 16.59 14.66
CA ARG A 630 9.52 15.76 15.79
C ARG A 630 8.44 14.84 16.36
N THR A 631 7.18 15.01 15.98
CA THR A 631 6.03 14.31 16.57
C THR A 631 5.38 13.26 15.66
N ASP A 632 5.93 12.98 14.47
CA ASP A 632 5.16 12.27 13.43
C ASP A 632 5.54 10.80 13.19
N THR A 633 4.51 9.97 13.18
CA THR A 633 4.53 8.50 13.32
C THR A 633 4.12 7.80 12.02
N THR A 634 4.46 8.35 10.85
CA THR A 634 4.16 7.73 9.54
C THR A 634 4.84 6.34 9.39
N ALA A 635 5.95 6.10 10.09
CA ALA A 635 6.57 4.78 10.28
C ALA A 635 5.66 3.75 10.96
N ARG A 636 4.82 4.21 11.89
CA ARG A 636 3.90 3.38 12.69
C ARG A 636 2.70 2.91 11.88
N LYS A 637 2.28 3.68 10.86
CA LYS A 637 1.24 3.29 9.88
C LYS A 637 1.64 2.03 9.09
N MET A 638 2.93 1.86 8.79
CA MET A 638 3.44 0.63 8.16
C MET A 638 3.70 -0.48 9.17
N TYR A 639 4.09 -0.13 10.41
CA TYR A 639 4.26 -1.07 11.51
C TYR A 639 2.95 -1.82 11.82
N GLU A 640 1.82 -1.12 11.96
CA GLU A 640 0.52 -1.76 12.25
C GLU A 640 -0.08 -2.55 11.06
N MET A 641 0.44 -2.36 9.83
CA MET A 641 0.09 -3.18 8.66
C MET A 641 0.99 -4.41 8.53
N ALA A 642 2.27 -4.29 8.89
CA ALA A 642 3.26 -5.37 8.84
C ALA A 642 3.15 -6.36 10.01
N SER A 643 2.67 -5.93 11.17
CA SER A 643 2.35 -6.81 12.29
C SER A 643 1.17 -7.75 12.02
N LYS A 644 0.47 -7.56 10.90
CA LYS A 644 -0.61 -8.40 10.38
C LYS A 644 -0.14 -9.31 9.23
N LEU A 645 1.09 -9.84 9.26
CA LEU A 645 1.56 -10.88 8.34
C LEU A 645 1.57 -12.25 9.05
N PRO A 646 1.29 -13.38 8.34
CA PRO A 646 1.21 -14.70 8.96
C PRO A 646 2.60 -15.22 9.34
N PRO A 647 2.72 -16.17 10.28
CA PRO A 647 3.97 -16.89 10.51
C PRO A 647 4.29 -17.73 9.26
N GLY A 648 5.22 -17.25 8.44
CA GLY A 648 5.89 -18.07 7.44
C GLY A 648 7.24 -18.49 8.01
N ARG A 649 7.40 -19.75 8.42
CA ARG A 649 8.75 -20.31 8.59
C ARG A 649 9.38 -20.36 7.19
N PRO A 650 10.49 -19.68 6.92
CA PRO A 650 11.27 -19.97 5.73
C PRO A 650 11.91 -21.36 5.92
N SER A 651 11.46 -22.36 5.18
CA SER A 651 12.32 -23.50 4.87
C SER A 651 13.34 -23.00 3.84
N GLY A 652 14.58 -22.85 4.30
CA GLY A 652 15.63 -22.10 3.60
C GLY A 652 15.85 -20.76 4.29
N GLY A 653 16.70 -20.77 5.31
CA GLY A 653 17.02 -19.56 6.07
C GLY A 653 17.62 -18.49 5.18
N LEU A 654 17.41 -17.23 5.57
CA LEU A 654 17.97 -16.01 4.96
C LEU A 654 19.51 -15.93 4.97
N ARG A 655 20.20 -17.03 5.29
CA ARG A 655 21.65 -17.22 5.08
C ARG A 655 22.04 -17.12 3.60
N SER A 656 21.15 -17.41 2.66
CA SER A 656 21.44 -17.36 1.22
C SER A 656 21.67 -15.95 0.67
N LEU A 657 21.16 -14.91 1.34
CA LEU A 657 21.32 -13.51 0.91
C LEU A 657 22.66 -12.88 1.34
N LEU A 658 23.45 -13.54 2.19
CA LEU A 658 24.59 -12.93 2.89
C LEU A 658 25.91 -13.70 2.75
N THR A 659 25.96 -14.82 2.03
CA THR A 659 27.22 -15.49 1.71
C THR A 659 27.77 -14.99 0.37
N PRO A 660 28.96 -14.37 0.31
CA PRO A 660 29.69 -14.25 -0.94
C PRO A 660 29.88 -15.66 -1.51
N SER A 661 29.52 -15.90 -2.77
CA SER A 661 29.90 -17.13 -3.43
C SER A 661 31.42 -17.09 -3.67
N ASP A 662 32.18 -17.74 -2.80
CA ASP A 662 33.57 -18.05 -3.13
C ASP A 662 33.57 -19.16 -4.19
N ALA A 663 33.76 -18.74 -5.44
CA ALA A 663 34.15 -19.64 -6.51
C ALA A 663 35.67 -19.82 -6.48
N ALA A 664 36.13 -21.04 -6.18
CA ALA A 664 37.13 -21.82 -6.92
C ALA A 664 37.92 -22.77 -6.01
N ALA A 665 37.81 -24.08 -6.27
CA ALA A 665 38.93 -24.96 -6.62
C ALA A 665 38.60 -26.42 -6.29
N SER A 666 38.30 -27.23 -7.32
CA SER A 666 38.92 -28.56 -7.47
C SER A 666 38.57 -29.14 -8.84
N THR A 667 39.58 -29.17 -9.70
CA THR A 667 39.65 -29.90 -10.96
C THR A 667 39.84 -31.40 -10.76
N SER A 668 39.37 -32.18 -11.75
CA SER A 668 39.73 -33.58 -12.13
C SER A 668 39.20 -34.71 -11.24
N SER A 669 38.71 -35.88 -11.70
CA SER A 669 38.29 -36.48 -12.98
C SER A 669 37.80 -37.93 -12.65
N PRO A 670 37.18 -38.72 -13.57
CA PRO A 670 36.20 -39.77 -13.24
C PRO A 670 36.67 -41.23 -13.42
N SER A 671 35.99 -42.16 -12.75
CA SER A 671 35.88 -43.63 -13.02
C SER A 671 34.96 -44.21 -11.92
N GLU A 672 34.07 -45.18 -12.05
CA GLU A 672 33.67 -46.13 -13.09
C GLU A 672 32.28 -46.68 -12.67
N SER A 673 31.61 -47.28 -13.64
CA SER A 673 30.24 -47.82 -13.67
C SER A 673 29.97 -49.06 -12.76
N PRO A 674 28.68 -49.51 -12.63
CA PRO A 674 28.14 -50.31 -11.52
C PRO A 674 27.92 -51.80 -11.87
N THR A 675 27.48 -52.62 -10.91
CA THR A 675 26.55 -53.78 -11.10
C THR A 675 26.19 -54.45 -9.76
N PRO A 676 25.10 -55.28 -9.69
CA PRO A 676 24.13 -55.26 -8.61
C PRO A 676 23.94 -56.61 -7.88
N GLY A 677 23.10 -56.61 -6.84
CA GLY A 677 22.52 -57.83 -6.26
C GLY A 677 21.34 -57.51 -5.34
N GLY A 678 20.11 -57.81 -5.78
CA GLY A 678 18.89 -57.81 -4.95
C GLY A 678 18.69 -59.16 -4.23
N PRO A 679 17.45 -59.62 -3.97
CA PRO A 679 16.19 -58.91 -3.66
C PRO A 679 15.50 -59.54 -2.42
N THR A 680 14.17 -59.36 -2.27
CA THR A 680 13.19 -60.00 -1.35
C THR A 680 12.92 -59.24 -0.03
N GLU A 681 11.70 -58.95 0.44
CA GLU A 681 10.29 -59.08 0.01
C GLU A 681 9.40 -58.37 1.11
N PRO A 682 8.04 -58.44 1.18
CA PRO A 682 7.19 -57.25 1.03
C PRO A 682 6.13 -57.00 2.16
N PHE A 683 5.29 -55.97 1.90
CA PHE A 683 3.89 -55.74 2.30
C PHE A 683 3.47 -55.06 3.64
N ASP A 684 2.56 -54.09 3.44
CA ASP A 684 1.38 -53.61 4.20
C ASP A 684 1.50 -53.07 5.64
N GLU A 685 1.26 -51.75 5.81
CA GLU A 685 -0.05 -51.14 6.13
C GLU A 685 -0.05 -49.62 5.86
#